data_AF-A0A429E748-F1
#
_entry.id   AF-A0A429E748-F1
#
_cell.length_a   1.000
_cell.length_b   1.000
_cell.length_c   1.000
_cell.angle_alpha   90.00
_cell.angle_beta   90.00
_cell.angle_gamma   90.00
#
_symmetry.space_group_name_H-M   'P 1'
#
loop_
_entity.id
_entity.type
_entity.pdbx_description
1 polymer ?
#
loop_
_entity_poly.entity_id
_entity_poly.type
_entity_poly.pdbx_seq_one_letter_code
_entity_poly.pdbx_strand_id
1 'polypeptide(L)'
;MSSGAAVELEGDFTALLAAGSGGQPAEGTFDTLGGWERLAQDAAELADSPVLPPLVHLVTQEAANSGGRTDRYPEAMLRVSAAVTSSRSPAILIDGLETLLNSGPVLNEVGAALAKALERTVQEFLDSPEPDSRAALRAASALEARTRLALCGIGSPYALLALLERFDAPLPKPLGIAVVRAVGVAVDHWPHAASLTGVVRLVAGIDPSTGAPRPAADPEDVASDAAWVLAGIELVSALRAADLPHMLRKLEDSAKYLQVAWDTYEREDASVLLTVVEVLCALLDESSPRPDVEALSISQLEPGALADLAERVRRINVTSMGLNHWYGDPKRAALLAWTRLADDLGRLREEFKRDSFYKAEVVVDDLLQIYLGSRSTAVVSHEEDIDGLLRLVQPVIESGFARTAGLLSNLEDHTHALAQEVAAAAGDREREVTEKLAAAQVVLQAAKTQALAGAGPGKDGSGTAPASLPQPLSELVASGSAAAAELAEKLSPETLAELAKAISDATIGRHSLNLIEEGVYRTIQTHLEASPDYQGEPKHAVDDILRLIIQFVSSRTNAQSDLYPYLFDPKAVEDHIHKDLLGFLKASSHSAITEYENQHIGGGRIDLRLKFSGFSICIEMKFDSMKQPLSDKQAYLKQAVTYQTTDIRIGFLVSLRHKAFDPTGAPPHLSALIDHTVFDVPGDSIPRHIVTVGVPGSRTKPSNMK
;
A
#
# COMPACT_ATOMS: atom_id res chain seq x y z
N MET A 1 25.79 24.37 -32.80
CA MET A 1 26.43 23.58 -33.88
C MET A 1 26.55 22.18 -33.31
N SER A 2 25.69 21.26 -33.74
CA SER A 2 25.80 19.85 -33.36
C SER A 2 27.11 19.31 -33.93
N SER A 3 27.83 18.49 -33.17
CA SER A 3 29.03 17.81 -33.66
C SER A 3 28.64 16.85 -34.79
N GLY A 4 29.56 16.57 -35.72
CA GLY A 4 29.29 15.65 -36.83
C GLY A 4 28.84 14.26 -36.38
N ALA A 5 29.24 13.82 -35.19
CA ALA A 5 28.95 12.49 -34.65
C ALA A 5 27.50 12.34 -34.15
N ALA A 6 26.92 13.37 -33.52
CA ALA A 6 25.53 13.34 -33.06
C ALA A 6 24.53 13.32 -34.23
N VAL A 7 24.84 14.01 -35.33
CA VAL A 7 24.07 13.97 -36.58
C VAL A 7 24.10 12.56 -37.20
N GLU A 8 25.22 11.85 -37.08
CA GLU A 8 25.34 10.47 -37.54
C GLU A 8 24.51 9.50 -36.67
N LEU A 9 24.55 9.61 -35.34
CA LEU A 9 23.73 8.77 -34.45
C LEU A 9 22.23 8.99 -34.66
N GLU A 10 21.80 10.25 -34.77
CA GLU A 10 20.41 10.59 -35.07
C GLU A 10 19.97 10.04 -36.44
N GLY A 11 20.83 10.17 -37.46
CA GLY A 11 20.58 9.65 -38.81
C GLY A 11 20.47 8.13 -38.85
N ASP A 12 21.40 7.43 -38.21
CA ASP A 12 21.43 5.97 -38.14
C ASP A 12 20.18 5.41 -37.43
N PHE A 13 19.80 6.03 -36.31
CA PHE A 13 18.63 5.58 -35.57
C PHE A 13 17.31 5.93 -36.28
N THR A 14 17.24 7.08 -36.95
CA THR A 14 16.09 7.43 -37.82
C THR A 14 15.91 6.41 -38.93
N ALA A 15 17.01 5.97 -39.57
CA ALA A 15 16.96 4.95 -40.61
C ALA A 15 16.46 3.60 -40.08
N LEU A 16 16.85 3.21 -38.87
CA LEU A 16 16.35 2.00 -38.19
C LEU A 16 14.86 2.10 -37.86
N LEU A 17 14.41 3.23 -37.32
CA LEU A 17 12.98 3.46 -37.03
C LEU A 17 12.13 3.46 -38.31
N ALA A 18 12.65 3.98 -39.43
CA ALA A 18 11.95 3.96 -40.70
C ALA A 18 11.88 2.54 -41.32
N ALA A 19 12.84 1.68 -41.03
CA ALA A 19 12.87 0.29 -41.50
C ALA A 19 11.95 -0.65 -40.68
N GLY A 20 11.77 -0.38 -39.39
CA GLY A 20 10.89 -1.13 -38.50
C GLY A 20 9.46 -0.62 -38.54
N SER A 21 8.55 -1.34 -39.20
CA SER A 21 7.13 -0.96 -39.34
C SER A 21 6.32 -1.20 -38.06
N GLY A 22 6.64 -0.49 -36.97
CA GLY A 22 5.91 -0.54 -35.70
C GLY A 22 6.04 -1.85 -34.89
N GLY A 23 6.99 -2.72 -35.25
CA GLY A 23 7.34 -3.92 -34.48
C GLY A 23 8.43 -3.64 -33.44
N GLN A 24 8.68 -4.61 -32.54
CA GLN A 24 9.82 -4.54 -31.62
C GLN A 24 11.15 -4.46 -32.38
N PRO A 25 12.18 -3.77 -31.85
CA PRO A 25 13.50 -3.72 -32.46
C PRO A 25 14.05 -5.14 -32.70
N ALA A 26 14.74 -5.35 -33.82
CA ALA A 26 15.38 -6.64 -34.08
C ALA A 26 16.47 -6.91 -33.02
N GLU A 27 16.69 -8.19 -32.70
CA GLU A 27 17.78 -8.60 -31.81
C GLU A 27 19.13 -8.07 -32.33
N GLY A 28 19.93 -7.43 -31.47
CA GLY A 28 21.19 -6.79 -31.85
C GLY A 28 21.08 -5.35 -32.39
N THR A 29 19.88 -4.74 -32.41
CA THR A 29 19.71 -3.33 -32.85
C THR A 29 20.60 -2.38 -32.05
N PHE A 30 20.73 -2.60 -30.74
CA PHE A 30 21.58 -1.79 -29.87
C PHE A 30 23.06 -1.84 -30.28
N ASP A 31 23.58 -3.03 -30.60
CA ASP A 31 24.95 -3.21 -31.08
C ASP A 31 25.16 -2.56 -32.45
N THR A 32 24.18 -2.64 -33.35
CA THR A 32 24.27 -1.99 -34.67
C THR A 32 24.33 -0.46 -34.60
N LEU A 33 23.81 0.12 -33.52
CA LEU A 33 23.94 1.55 -33.23
C LEU A 33 25.31 1.93 -32.66
N GLY A 34 26.19 0.97 -32.38
CA GLY A 34 27.50 1.20 -31.76
C GLY A 34 27.50 1.08 -30.24
N GLY A 35 26.44 0.52 -29.65
CA GLY A 35 26.38 0.13 -28.24
C GLY A 35 26.57 1.27 -27.23
N TRP A 36 27.00 0.90 -26.02
CA TRP A 36 27.23 1.84 -24.92
C TRP A 36 28.34 2.85 -25.23
N GLU A 37 29.34 2.44 -26.01
CA GLU A 37 30.50 3.24 -26.39
C GLU A 37 30.10 4.51 -27.15
N ARG A 38 29.23 4.35 -28.16
CA ARG A 38 28.76 5.47 -28.97
C ARG A 38 27.82 6.38 -28.19
N LEU A 39 26.94 5.80 -27.36
CA LEU A 39 26.07 6.60 -26.49
C LEU A 39 26.84 7.45 -25.48
N ALA A 40 27.92 6.92 -24.91
CA ALA A 40 28.79 7.67 -24.00
C ALA A 40 29.48 8.87 -24.68
N GLN A 41 29.62 8.85 -26.01
CA GLN A 41 30.22 9.94 -26.79
C GLN A 41 29.17 10.95 -27.25
N ASP A 42 28.08 10.47 -27.86
CA ASP A 42 27.23 11.29 -28.72
C ASP A 42 25.88 11.67 -28.09
N ALA A 43 25.40 10.90 -27.09
CA ALA A 43 24.00 11.00 -26.66
C ALA A 43 23.61 12.37 -26.08
N ALA A 44 24.54 13.08 -25.43
CA ALA A 44 24.26 14.37 -24.80
C ALA A 44 23.83 15.46 -25.80
N GLU A 45 24.20 15.31 -27.08
CA GLU A 45 23.85 16.28 -28.13
C GLU A 45 22.47 16.04 -28.76
N LEU A 46 21.81 14.94 -28.41
CA LEU A 46 20.46 14.59 -28.89
C LEU A 46 19.33 15.36 -28.18
N ALA A 47 19.65 16.36 -27.35
CA ALA A 47 18.64 17.22 -26.75
C ALA A 47 17.75 17.84 -27.85
N ASP A 48 16.43 17.81 -27.64
CA ASP A 48 15.39 18.21 -28.61
C ASP A 48 15.27 17.35 -29.88
N SER A 49 16.08 16.29 -30.06
CA SER A 49 15.93 15.39 -31.19
C SER A 49 14.68 14.51 -31.03
N PRO A 50 13.85 14.35 -32.10
CA PRO A 50 12.68 13.48 -32.05
C PRO A 50 13.03 12.00 -31.87
N VAL A 51 14.29 11.59 -32.08
CA VAL A 51 14.71 10.20 -31.88
C VAL A 51 15.07 9.89 -30.43
N LEU A 52 15.18 10.91 -29.57
CA LEU A 52 15.61 10.73 -28.18
C LEU A 52 14.64 9.83 -27.38
N PRO A 53 13.31 10.02 -27.38
CA PRO A 53 12.42 9.14 -26.62
C PRO A 53 12.47 7.65 -27.03
N PRO A 54 12.40 7.25 -28.32
CA PRO A 54 12.56 5.85 -28.69
C PRO A 54 13.96 5.32 -28.38
N LEU A 55 14.99 6.17 -28.37
CA LEU A 55 16.35 5.78 -27.99
C LEU A 55 16.42 5.45 -26.50
N VAL A 56 15.82 6.29 -25.65
CA VAL A 56 15.71 6.04 -24.21
C VAL A 56 14.99 4.71 -23.95
N HIS A 57 13.91 4.42 -24.70
CA HIS A 57 13.21 3.14 -24.58
C HIS A 57 14.11 1.94 -24.89
N LEU A 58 14.78 1.96 -26.05
CA LEU A 58 15.74 0.92 -26.43
C LEU A 58 16.85 0.73 -25.37
N VAL A 59 17.42 1.85 -24.91
CA VAL A 59 18.49 1.88 -23.91
C VAL A 59 18.04 1.28 -22.57
N THR A 60 16.84 1.62 -22.10
CA THR A 60 16.33 1.09 -20.82
C THR A 60 16.03 -0.41 -20.90
N GLN A 61 15.62 -0.92 -22.06
CA GLN A 61 15.47 -2.36 -22.29
C GLN A 61 16.82 -3.07 -22.23
N GLU A 62 17.85 -2.52 -22.88
CA GLU A 62 19.18 -3.12 -22.83
C GLU A 62 19.81 -3.04 -21.43
N ALA A 63 19.58 -1.94 -20.70
CA ALA A 63 20.06 -1.79 -19.33
C ALA A 63 19.51 -2.87 -18.38
N ALA A 64 18.32 -3.42 -18.65
CA ALA A 64 17.76 -4.52 -17.87
C ALA A 64 18.52 -5.85 -18.06
N ASN A 65 19.24 -6.02 -19.18
CA ASN A 65 20.09 -7.16 -19.44
C ASN A 65 21.49 -6.96 -18.83
N SER A 66 21.68 -7.37 -17.57
CA SER A 66 22.96 -7.19 -16.85
C SER A 66 24.17 -7.82 -17.56
N GLY A 67 23.96 -8.87 -18.36
CA GLY A 67 25.02 -9.52 -19.15
C GLY A 67 25.52 -8.72 -20.36
N GLY A 68 24.81 -7.66 -20.76
CA GLY A 68 25.14 -6.80 -21.91
C GLY A 68 25.83 -5.47 -21.54
N ARG A 69 26.05 -5.18 -20.26
CA ARG A 69 26.62 -3.89 -19.80
C ARG A 69 28.14 -3.87 -19.95
N THR A 70 28.70 -2.80 -20.53
CA THR A 70 30.16 -2.56 -20.63
C THR A 70 30.63 -1.50 -19.63
N ASP A 71 31.95 -1.30 -19.50
CA ASP A 71 32.53 -0.23 -18.65
C ASP A 71 32.07 1.19 -19.02
N ARG A 72 31.51 1.37 -20.22
CA ARG A 72 30.98 2.65 -20.72
C ARG A 72 29.52 2.90 -20.33
N TYR A 73 28.84 1.90 -19.79
CA TYR A 73 27.43 1.98 -19.39
C TYR A 73 27.13 3.18 -18.46
N PRO A 74 27.88 3.44 -17.37
CA PRO A 74 27.59 4.59 -16.50
C PRO A 74 27.71 5.94 -17.22
N GLU A 75 28.73 6.13 -18.07
CA GLU A 75 28.88 7.37 -18.84
C GLU A 75 27.77 7.52 -19.88
N ALA A 76 27.41 6.43 -20.57
CA ALA A 76 26.29 6.44 -21.51
C ALA A 76 24.99 6.88 -20.83
N MET A 77 24.68 6.34 -19.65
CA MET A 77 23.45 6.70 -18.93
C MET A 77 23.46 8.15 -18.50
N LEU A 78 24.61 8.66 -18.04
CA LEU A 78 24.75 10.07 -17.69
C LEU A 78 24.46 10.98 -18.89
N ARG A 79 24.97 10.63 -20.08
CA ARG A 79 24.77 11.41 -21.31
C ARG A 79 23.33 11.37 -21.81
N VAL A 80 22.70 10.21 -21.80
CA VAL A 80 21.29 10.04 -22.17
C VAL A 80 20.39 10.83 -21.21
N SER A 81 20.61 10.72 -19.90
CA SER A 81 19.87 11.47 -18.88
C SER A 81 20.07 12.99 -19.03
N ALA A 82 21.30 13.43 -19.34
CA ALA A 82 21.59 14.83 -19.62
C ALA A 82 20.87 15.36 -20.88
N ALA A 83 20.77 14.55 -21.93
CA ALA A 83 20.02 14.90 -23.14
C ALA A 83 18.52 15.07 -22.87
N VAL A 84 17.92 14.14 -22.11
CA VAL A 84 16.51 14.20 -21.72
C VAL A 84 16.22 15.46 -20.90
N THR A 85 17.02 15.71 -19.85
CA THR A 85 16.82 16.86 -18.96
C THR A 85 17.11 18.21 -19.63
N SER A 86 18.02 18.24 -20.61
CA SER A 86 18.34 19.45 -21.38
C SER A 86 17.34 19.77 -22.50
N SER A 87 16.44 18.84 -22.83
CA SER A 87 15.41 19.03 -23.85
C SER A 87 14.48 20.19 -23.51
N ARG A 88 14.30 21.12 -24.46
CA ARG A 88 13.34 22.23 -24.41
C ARG A 88 11.94 21.83 -24.84
N SER A 89 11.80 20.71 -25.54
CA SER A 89 10.51 20.10 -25.87
C SER A 89 9.89 19.43 -24.63
N PRO A 90 8.72 19.89 -24.14
CA PRO A 90 8.05 19.24 -23.01
C PRO A 90 7.69 17.78 -23.30
N ALA A 91 7.29 17.46 -24.54
CA ALA A 91 6.91 16.09 -24.91
C ALA A 91 8.09 15.11 -24.81
N ILE A 92 9.27 15.51 -25.31
CA ILE A 92 10.49 14.70 -25.23
C ILE A 92 10.94 14.53 -23.77
N LEU A 93 10.85 15.61 -22.98
CA LEU A 93 11.18 15.56 -21.56
C LEU A 93 10.27 14.58 -20.82
N ILE A 94 8.94 14.70 -20.99
CA ILE A 94 7.96 13.84 -20.30
C ILE A 94 8.18 12.37 -20.64
N ASP A 95 8.24 12.04 -21.93
CA ASP A 95 8.36 10.65 -22.39
C ASP A 95 9.71 10.03 -21.97
N GLY A 96 10.79 10.81 -22.09
CA GLY A 96 12.12 10.42 -21.62
C GLY A 96 12.15 10.20 -20.10
N LEU A 97 11.55 11.10 -19.31
CA LEU A 97 11.50 10.95 -17.86
C LEU A 97 10.66 9.74 -17.44
N GLU A 98 9.47 9.54 -18.00
CA GLU A 98 8.66 8.36 -17.66
C GLU A 98 9.40 7.06 -17.97
N THR A 99 10.12 7.00 -19.09
CA THR A 99 10.91 5.82 -19.45
C THR A 99 12.08 5.59 -18.48
N LEU A 100 12.82 6.65 -18.12
CA LEU A 100 13.94 6.56 -17.17
C LEU A 100 13.47 6.19 -15.75
N LEU A 101 12.37 6.79 -15.28
CA LEU A 101 11.80 6.56 -13.94
C LEU A 101 11.28 5.12 -13.76
N ASN A 102 10.96 4.44 -14.86
CA ASN A 102 10.52 3.04 -14.86
C ASN A 102 11.67 2.03 -14.99
N SER A 103 12.93 2.47 -15.03
CA SER A 103 14.11 1.60 -15.16
C SER A 103 15.02 1.66 -13.92
N GLY A 104 14.91 0.63 -13.07
CA GLY A 104 15.75 0.47 -11.88
C GLY A 104 17.25 0.48 -12.13
N PRO A 105 17.76 -0.30 -13.11
CA PRO A 105 19.17 -0.29 -13.49
C PRO A 105 19.69 1.11 -13.85
N VAL A 106 18.89 1.92 -14.53
CA VAL A 106 19.30 3.27 -14.94
C VAL A 106 19.29 4.21 -13.75
N LEU A 107 18.27 4.14 -12.89
CA LEU A 107 18.19 4.98 -11.69
C LEU A 107 19.31 4.72 -10.69
N ASN A 108 19.81 3.48 -10.59
CA ASN A 108 20.98 3.17 -9.79
C ASN A 108 22.23 3.93 -10.26
N GLU A 109 22.41 4.09 -11.57
CA GLU A 109 23.56 4.81 -12.12
C GLU A 109 23.39 6.34 -12.05
N VAL A 110 22.23 6.86 -12.47
CA VAL A 110 22.06 8.30 -12.71
C VAL A 110 21.07 8.99 -11.80
N GLY A 111 20.39 8.29 -10.89
CA GLY A 111 19.29 8.84 -10.09
C GLY A 111 19.66 10.12 -9.34
N ALA A 112 20.84 10.17 -8.70
CA ALA A 112 21.31 11.35 -7.98
C ALA A 112 21.63 12.54 -8.90
N ALA A 113 22.18 12.28 -10.10
CA ALA A 113 22.46 13.32 -11.09
C ALA A 113 21.16 13.84 -11.73
N LEU A 114 20.24 12.94 -12.03
CA LEU A 114 18.90 13.22 -12.53
C LEU A 114 18.14 14.11 -11.54
N ALA A 115 18.10 13.75 -10.25
CA ALA A 115 17.44 14.55 -9.21
C ALA A 115 17.95 16.01 -9.19
N LYS A 116 19.27 16.23 -9.25
CA LYS A 116 19.88 17.57 -9.30
C LYS A 116 19.53 18.34 -10.59
N ALA A 117 19.45 17.65 -11.73
CA ALA A 117 19.09 18.27 -13.00
C ALA A 117 17.62 18.71 -13.03
N LEU A 118 16.73 17.91 -12.44
CA LEU A 118 15.32 18.23 -12.30
C LEU A 118 15.09 19.43 -11.36
N GLU A 119 15.79 19.45 -10.21
CA GLU A 119 15.78 20.62 -9.31
C GLU A 119 16.21 21.89 -10.04
N ARG A 120 17.29 21.82 -10.84
CA ARG A 120 17.76 22.95 -11.64
C ARG A 120 16.71 23.43 -12.65
N THR A 121 15.98 22.53 -13.28
CA THR A 121 14.93 22.89 -14.25
C THR A 121 13.81 23.69 -13.59
N VAL A 122 13.38 23.30 -12.38
CA VAL A 122 12.39 24.07 -11.60
C VAL A 122 12.99 25.41 -11.14
N GLN A 123 14.26 25.40 -10.75
CA GLN A 123 14.98 26.59 -10.32
C GLN A 123 15.05 27.66 -11.42
N GLU A 124 15.39 27.25 -12.65
CA GLU A 124 15.43 28.11 -13.82
C GLU A 124 14.07 28.77 -14.11
N PHE A 125 12.96 28.06 -13.88
CA PHE A 125 11.63 28.65 -13.97
C PHE A 125 11.40 29.72 -12.90
N LEU A 126 11.75 29.43 -11.64
CA LEU A 126 11.57 30.36 -10.52
C LEU A 126 12.38 31.65 -10.68
N ASP A 127 13.61 31.52 -11.20
CA ASP A 127 14.53 32.64 -11.41
C ASP A 127 14.21 33.44 -12.69
N SER A 128 13.40 32.89 -13.59
CA SER A 128 12.94 33.59 -14.79
C SER A 128 11.89 34.64 -14.44
N PRO A 129 12.07 35.92 -14.85
CA PRO A 129 11.07 36.96 -14.60
C PRO A 129 9.81 36.79 -15.47
N GLU A 130 9.96 36.24 -16.68
CA GLU A 130 8.88 36.05 -17.65
C GLU A 130 8.96 34.64 -18.28
N PRO A 131 8.65 33.57 -17.51
CA PRO A 131 8.66 32.23 -18.06
C PRO A 131 7.51 32.03 -19.04
N ASP A 132 7.79 31.35 -20.16
CA ASP A 132 6.77 30.99 -21.14
C ASP A 132 6.01 29.71 -20.72
N SER A 133 4.96 29.39 -21.48
CA SER A 133 4.14 28.18 -21.23
C SER A 133 4.94 26.87 -21.32
N ARG A 134 6.00 26.82 -22.16
CA ARG A 134 6.85 25.64 -22.29
C ARG A 134 7.72 25.45 -21.04
N ALA A 135 8.27 26.53 -20.50
CA ALA A 135 9.02 26.53 -19.26
C ALA A 135 8.13 26.06 -18.09
N ALA A 136 6.88 26.51 -18.03
CA ALA A 136 5.91 26.05 -17.02
C ALA A 136 5.65 24.54 -17.11
N LEU A 137 5.43 23.99 -18.31
CA LEU A 137 5.24 22.56 -18.53
C LEU A 137 6.48 21.75 -18.16
N ARG A 138 7.68 22.20 -18.57
CA ARG A 138 8.94 21.53 -18.22
C ARG A 138 9.18 21.52 -16.72
N ALA A 139 8.96 22.65 -16.04
CA ALA A 139 9.09 22.75 -14.60
C ALA A 139 8.09 21.86 -13.87
N ALA A 140 6.84 21.78 -14.37
CA ALA A 140 5.82 20.88 -13.81
C ALA A 140 6.27 19.42 -13.87
N SER A 141 6.66 18.93 -15.05
CA SER A 141 7.13 17.55 -15.24
C SER A 141 8.41 17.27 -14.45
N ALA A 142 9.32 18.23 -14.38
CA ALA A 142 10.55 18.10 -13.61
C ALA A 142 10.28 18.01 -12.10
N LEU A 143 9.37 18.84 -11.58
CA LEU A 143 8.97 18.81 -10.18
C LEU A 143 8.31 17.48 -9.81
N GLU A 144 7.39 16.98 -10.63
CA GLU A 144 6.73 15.69 -10.38
C GLU A 144 7.72 14.51 -10.43
N ALA A 145 8.60 14.46 -11.44
CA ALA A 145 9.66 13.47 -11.52
C ALA A 145 10.61 13.55 -10.32
N ARG A 146 10.97 14.77 -9.90
CA ARG A 146 11.83 15.00 -8.73
C ARG A 146 11.17 14.53 -7.43
N THR A 147 9.88 14.77 -7.29
CA THR A 147 9.07 14.28 -6.16
C THR A 147 9.09 12.76 -6.12
N ARG A 148 8.87 12.10 -7.26
CA ARG A 148 8.95 10.63 -7.34
C ARG A 148 10.33 10.11 -6.91
N LEU A 149 11.42 10.69 -7.43
CA LEU A 149 12.78 10.28 -6.99
C LEU A 149 12.98 10.44 -5.48
N ALA A 150 12.51 11.55 -4.89
CA ALA A 150 12.64 11.82 -3.46
C ALA A 150 11.94 10.76 -2.59
N LEU A 151 10.75 10.34 -3.00
CA LEU A 151 9.92 9.36 -2.29
C LEU A 151 10.59 7.98 -2.27
N CYS A 152 11.40 7.66 -3.28
CA CYS A 152 12.22 6.44 -3.36
C CYS A 152 13.64 6.61 -2.76
N GLY A 153 13.88 7.64 -1.97
CA GLY A 153 15.18 7.87 -1.34
C GLY A 153 16.30 8.30 -2.31
N ILE A 154 15.97 8.61 -3.56
CA ILE A 154 16.92 9.12 -4.56
C ILE A 154 16.97 10.65 -4.49
N GLY A 155 18.12 11.15 -4.04
CA GLY A 155 18.30 12.58 -3.74
C GLY A 155 17.80 12.93 -2.33
N SER A 156 17.94 14.20 -1.94
CA SER A 156 17.59 14.64 -0.58
C SER A 156 16.10 15.01 -0.50
N PRO A 157 15.31 14.42 0.43
CA PRO A 157 13.93 14.87 0.66
C PRO A 157 13.89 16.33 1.14
N TYR A 158 14.85 16.76 1.97
CA TYR A 158 14.96 18.14 2.43
C TYR A 158 15.22 19.14 1.29
N ALA A 159 15.95 18.72 0.25
CA ALA A 159 16.16 19.59 -0.92
C ALA A 159 14.86 19.81 -1.71
N LEU A 160 14.02 18.77 -1.83
CA LEU A 160 12.69 18.91 -2.43
C LEU A 160 11.79 19.82 -1.58
N LEU A 161 11.76 19.62 -0.26
CA LEU A 161 10.95 20.45 0.63
C LEU A 161 11.38 21.92 0.56
N ALA A 162 12.69 22.20 0.59
CA ALA A 162 13.22 23.54 0.43
C ALA A 162 12.89 24.15 -0.95
N LEU A 163 12.80 23.34 -2.01
CA LEU A 163 12.35 23.79 -3.33
C LEU A 163 10.85 24.13 -3.32
N LEU A 164 10.02 23.32 -2.67
CA LEU A 164 8.57 23.55 -2.55
C LEU A 164 8.24 24.81 -1.73
N GLU A 165 9.01 25.13 -0.69
CA GLU A 165 8.85 26.35 0.12
C GLU A 165 9.03 27.66 -0.69
N ARG A 166 9.66 27.59 -1.87
CA ARG A 166 9.92 28.77 -2.69
C ARG A 166 8.74 29.25 -3.53
N PHE A 167 7.67 28.47 -3.62
CA PHE A 167 6.47 28.88 -4.34
C PHE A 167 5.61 29.77 -3.42
N ASP A 168 5.48 31.05 -3.77
CA ASP A 168 4.91 32.09 -2.90
C ASP A 168 3.80 32.91 -3.55
N ALA A 169 3.38 32.56 -4.77
CA ALA A 169 2.36 33.28 -5.55
C ALA A 169 1.63 32.35 -6.53
N PRO A 170 0.48 32.78 -7.10
CA PRO A 170 -0.21 32.03 -8.15
C PRO A 170 0.67 31.69 -9.36
N LEU A 171 0.49 30.48 -9.88
CA LEU A 171 1.31 29.87 -10.94
C LEU A 171 0.46 29.53 -12.18
N PRO A 172 1.08 29.38 -13.37
CA PRO A 172 0.40 28.80 -14.52
C PRO A 172 -0.10 27.40 -14.20
N LYS A 173 -1.31 27.07 -14.68
CA LYS A 173 -2.03 25.83 -14.36
C LYS A 173 -1.17 24.56 -14.30
N PRO A 174 -0.33 24.22 -15.30
CA PRO A 174 0.43 22.96 -15.27
C PRO A 174 1.38 22.87 -14.06
N LEU A 175 2.07 23.96 -13.73
CA LEU A 175 2.99 24.00 -12.61
C LEU A 175 2.25 24.14 -11.27
N GLY A 176 1.17 24.93 -11.22
CA GLY A 176 0.34 25.05 -10.04
C GLY A 176 -0.20 23.69 -9.58
N ILE A 177 -0.74 22.90 -10.52
CA ILE A 177 -1.22 21.54 -10.24
C ILE A 177 -0.07 20.62 -9.79
N ALA A 178 1.09 20.69 -10.43
CA ALA A 178 2.26 19.91 -10.04
C ALA A 178 2.75 20.23 -8.62
N VAL A 179 2.77 21.50 -8.23
CA VAL A 179 3.12 21.93 -6.86
C VAL A 179 2.11 21.41 -5.86
N VAL A 180 0.81 21.59 -6.14
CA VAL A 180 -0.29 21.10 -5.30
C VAL A 180 -0.17 19.59 -5.06
N ARG A 181 0.05 18.81 -6.12
CA ARG A 181 0.24 17.35 -6.01
C ARG A 181 1.51 16.98 -5.27
N ALA A 182 2.64 17.63 -5.56
CA ALA A 182 3.92 17.37 -4.92
C ALA A 182 3.85 17.62 -3.41
N VAL A 183 3.23 18.72 -2.98
CA VAL A 183 2.99 19.00 -1.56
C VAL A 183 2.07 17.95 -0.95
N GLY A 184 0.96 17.61 -1.62
CA GLY A 184 0.02 16.60 -1.13
C GLY A 184 0.70 15.26 -0.82
N VAL A 185 1.54 14.76 -1.74
CA VAL A 185 2.26 13.50 -1.54
C VAL A 185 3.40 13.65 -0.52
N ALA A 186 4.09 14.79 -0.50
CA ALA A 186 5.12 15.07 0.51
C ALA A 186 4.54 15.05 1.92
N VAL A 187 3.35 15.59 2.16
CA VAL A 187 2.68 15.55 3.47
C VAL A 187 2.26 14.13 3.86
N ASP A 188 1.80 13.32 2.89
CA ASP A 188 1.47 11.93 3.17
C ASP A 188 2.70 11.16 3.66
N HIS A 189 3.86 11.37 3.03
CA HIS A 189 5.06 10.59 3.33
C HIS A 189 5.94 11.19 4.43
N TRP A 190 5.98 12.51 4.57
CA TRP A 190 6.81 13.21 5.54
C TRP A 190 5.93 14.11 6.43
N PRO A 191 5.66 13.71 7.69
CA PRO A 191 4.78 14.48 8.58
C PRO A 191 5.16 15.96 8.75
N HIS A 192 6.47 16.25 8.75
CA HIS A 192 6.98 17.62 8.88
C HIS A 192 6.70 18.50 7.65
N ALA A 193 6.35 17.93 6.50
CA ALA A 193 5.96 18.68 5.30
C ALA A 193 4.59 19.36 5.44
N ALA A 194 3.83 19.10 6.52
CA ALA A 194 2.56 19.79 6.79
C ALA A 194 2.69 21.32 6.86
N SER A 195 3.88 21.86 7.13
CA SER A 195 4.17 23.29 7.04
C SER A 195 3.94 23.87 5.63
N LEU A 196 4.00 23.04 4.58
CA LEU A 196 3.80 23.43 3.18
C LEU A 196 2.34 23.68 2.81
N THR A 197 1.39 23.47 3.73
CA THR A 197 -0.03 23.78 3.49
C THR A 197 -0.24 25.23 3.03
N GLY A 198 0.55 26.16 3.57
CA GLY A 198 0.53 27.56 3.15
C GLY A 198 0.92 27.76 1.68
N VAL A 199 1.85 26.96 1.15
CA VAL A 199 2.26 27.02 -0.27
C VAL A 199 1.08 26.69 -1.17
N VAL A 200 0.31 25.64 -0.84
CA VAL A 200 -0.89 25.25 -1.62
C VAL A 200 -1.91 26.38 -1.66
N ARG A 201 -2.14 27.04 -0.51
CA ARG A 201 -3.07 28.17 -0.40
C ARG A 201 -2.61 29.40 -1.19
N LEU A 202 -1.31 29.69 -1.21
CA LEU A 202 -0.73 30.79 -1.99
C LEU A 202 -0.80 30.53 -3.50
N VAL A 203 -0.45 29.33 -3.95
CA VAL A 203 -0.48 28.94 -5.37
C VAL A 203 -1.91 28.93 -5.92
N ALA A 204 -2.88 28.56 -5.10
CA ALA A 204 -4.31 28.59 -5.42
C ALA A 204 -4.95 29.98 -5.27
N GLY A 205 -4.21 31.00 -4.84
CA GLY A 205 -4.73 32.35 -4.59
C GLY A 205 -5.77 32.44 -3.47
N ILE A 206 -5.83 31.44 -2.58
CA ILE A 206 -6.71 31.44 -1.39
C ILE A 206 -6.19 32.45 -0.37
N ASP A 207 -4.86 32.45 -0.15
CA ASP A 207 -4.18 33.41 0.72
C ASP A 207 -3.53 34.53 -0.12
N PRO A 208 -3.47 35.77 0.40
CA PRO A 208 -2.84 36.86 -0.29
C PRO A 208 -1.33 36.61 -0.43
N SER A 209 -0.82 36.66 -1.66
CA SER A 209 0.63 36.57 -1.92
C SER A 209 1.32 37.91 -1.75
N THR A 210 2.54 37.89 -1.21
CA THR A 210 3.46 39.03 -1.23
C THR A 210 4.20 39.12 -2.56
N GLY A 211 4.32 38.00 -3.28
CA GLY A 211 4.87 37.92 -4.64
C GLY A 211 3.87 38.34 -5.72
N ALA A 212 4.40 38.83 -6.85
CA ALA A 212 3.60 39.11 -8.03
C ALA A 212 3.13 37.80 -8.69
N PRO A 213 1.86 37.69 -9.14
CA PRO A 213 1.39 36.53 -9.90
C PRO A 213 2.27 36.30 -11.13
N ARG A 214 2.56 35.03 -11.43
CA ARG A 214 3.34 34.70 -12.63
C ARG A 214 2.55 34.96 -13.91
N PRO A 215 3.21 35.25 -15.04
CA PRO A 215 2.52 35.38 -16.34
C PRO A 215 1.67 34.14 -16.64
N ALA A 216 0.44 34.33 -17.12
CA ALA A 216 -0.54 33.27 -17.38
C ALA A 216 -0.96 32.44 -16.14
N ALA A 217 -0.73 32.94 -14.92
CA ALA A 217 -1.35 32.39 -13.72
C ALA A 217 -2.83 32.76 -13.65
N ASP A 218 -3.67 31.77 -13.42
CA ASP A 218 -5.07 31.92 -13.07
C ASP A 218 -5.33 31.07 -11.80
N PRO A 219 -5.58 31.70 -10.64
CA PRO A 219 -5.83 30.98 -9.41
C PRO A 219 -7.01 30.00 -9.49
N GLU A 220 -8.07 30.34 -10.22
CA GLU A 220 -9.27 29.50 -10.33
C GLU A 220 -8.97 28.16 -11.03
N ASP A 221 -8.02 28.17 -11.95
CA ASP A 221 -7.57 26.99 -12.70
C ASP A 221 -6.88 25.94 -11.81
N VAL A 222 -6.41 26.34 -10.62
CA VAL A 222 -5.67 25.50 -9.67
C VAL A 222 -6.49 25.27 -8.38
N ALA A 223 -7.39 26.19 -8.04
CA ALA A 223 -8.16 26.16 -6.80
C ALA A 223 -8.97 24.88 -6.61
N SER A 224 -9.52 24.31 -7.69
CA SER A 224 -10.24 23.02 -7.65
C SER A 224 -9.36 21.85 -7.18
N ASP A 225 -8.13 21.74 -7.67
CA ASP A 225 -7.18 20.71 -7.23
C ASP A 225 -6.59 21.02 -5.85
N ALA A 226 -6.38 22.30 -5.55
CA ALA A 226 -5.90 22.74 -4.25
C ALA A 226 -6.90 22.43 -3.13
N ALA A 227 -8.20 22.69 -3.33
CA ALA A 227 -9.24 22.35 -2.35
C ALA A 227 -9.25 20.85 -2.05
N TRP A 228 -9.16 20.00 -3.08
CA TRP A 228 -9.09 18.55 -2.91
C TRP A 228 -7.83 18.09 -2.17
N VAL A 229 -6.66 18.68 -2.47
CA VAL A 229 -5.42 18.33 -1.76
C VAL A 229 -5.41 18.85 -0.32
N LEU A 230 -5.89 20.07 -0.07
CA LEU A 230 -5.99 20.64 1.28
C LEU A 230 -6.92 19.79 2.15
N ALA A 231 -8.04 19.31 1.61
CA ALA A 231 -8.86 18.33 2.29
C ALA A 231 -8.07 17.07 2.70
N GLY A 232 -7.31 16.49 1.76
CA GLY A 232 -6.46 15.33 2.03
C GLY A 232 -5.38 15.60 3.10
N ILE A 233 -4.80 16.80 3.12
CA ILE A 233 -3.82 17.23 4.14
C ILE A 233 -4.48 17.32 5.53
N GLU A 234 -5.70 17.86 5.61
CA GLU A 234 -6.42 17.91 6.89
C GLU A 234 -6.86 16.52 7.34
N LEU A 235 -7.29 15.65 6.41
CA LEU A 235 -7.65 14.25 6.71
C LEU A 235 -6.46 13.47 7.30
N VAL A 236 -5.26 13.57 6.70
CA VAL A 236 -4.07 12.91 7.28
C VAL A 236 -3.66 13.51 8.60
N SER A 237 -3.83 14.82 8.76
CA SER A 237 -3.58 15.51 10.02
C SER A 237 -4.56 15.05 11.11
N ALA A 238 -5.81 14.72 10.75
CA ALA A 238 -6.79 14.13 11.65
C ALA A 238 -6.35 12.75 12.13
N LEU A 239 -5.88 11.89 11.22
CA LEU A 239 -5.42 10.54 11.56
C LEU A 239 -4.13 10.53 12.40
N ARG A 240 -3.31 11.58 12.27
CA ARG A 240 -2.11 11.83 13.07
C ARG A 240 -2.38 12.61 14.36
N ALA A 241 -3.63 13.00 14.63
CA ALA A 241 -3.95 13.81 15.80
C ALA A 241 -3.64 13.06 17.11
N ALA A 242 -3.20 13.81 18.12
CA ALA A 242 -2.82 13.24 19.42
C ALA A 242 -4.02 12.83 20.28
N ASP A 243 -5.19 13.41 20.02
CA ASP A 243 -6.43 13.18 20.75
C ASP A 243 -7.67 13.39 19.86
N LEU A 244 -8.81 12.92 20.35
CA LEU A 244 -10.10 12.99 19.65
C LEU A 244 -10.55 14.43 19.33
N PRO A 245 -10.46 15.43 20.24
CA PRO A 245 -10.77 16.83 19.91
C PRO A 245 -9.92 17.42 18.78
N HIS A 246 -8.65 17.06 18.69
CA HIS A 246 -7.79 17.47 17.57
C HIS A 246 -8.15 16.74 16.28
N MET A 247 -8.48 15.44 16.35
CA MET A 247 -8.93 14.65 15.20
C MET A 247 -10.21 15.24 14.60
N LEU A 248 -11.23 15.50 15.43
CA LEU A 248 -12.52 16.02 14.98
C LEU A 248 -12.37 17.38 14.28
N ARG A 249 -11.64 18.33 14.87
CA ARG A 249 -11.37 19.63 14.25
C ARG A 249 -10.74 19.50 12.86
N LYS A 250 -9.83 18.53 12.70
CA LYS A 250 -9.16 18.27 11.43
C LYS A 250 -10.07 17.61 10.39
N LEU A 251 -10.97 16.72 10.82
CA LEU A 251 -12.03 16.20 9.94
C LEU A 251 -13.00 17.29 9.49
N GLU A 252 -13.40 18.20 10.39
CA GLU A 252 -14.24 19.35 10.05
C GLU A 252 -13.56 20.29 9.05
N ASP A 253 -12.26 20.56 9.22
CA ASP A 253 -11.48 21.35 8.26
C ASP A 253 -11.37 20.65 6.90
N SER A 254 -11.18 19.33 6.88
CA SER A 254 -11.25 18.53 5.66
C SER A 254 -12.62 18.66 4.97
N ALA A 255 -13.72 18.52 5.73
CA ALA A 255 -15.08 18.66 5.19
C ALA A 255 -15.31 20.04 4.55
N LYS A 256 -14.83 21.13 5.16
CA LYS A 256 -14.95 22.48 4.59
C LYS A 256 -14.29 22.58 3.21
N TYR A 257 -13.08 22.04 3.05
CA TYR A 257 -12.41 22.05 1.74
C TYR A 257 -13.11 21.16 0.71
N LEU A 258 -13.63 20.01 1.11
CA LEU A 258 -14.39 19.12 0.23
C LEU A 258 -15.71 19.73 -0.21
N GLN A 259 -16.39 20.44 0.69
CA GLN A 259 -17.59 21.20 0.38
C GLN A 259 -17.30 22.27 -0.68
N VAL A 260 -16.21 23.03 -0.54
CA VAL A 260 -15.78 24.00 -1.57
C VAL A 260 -15.49 23.31 -2.90
N ALA A 261 -14.78 22.18 -2.87
CA ALA A 261 -14.48 21.41 -4.07
C ALA A 261 -15.75 20.91 -4.78
N TRP A 262 -16.79 20.55 -4.02
CA TRP A 262 -18.06 20.10 -4.55
C TRP A 262 -18.96 21.26 -5.03
N ASP A 263 -19.27 22.22 -4.16
CA ASP A 263 -20.25 23.28 -4.43
C ASP A 263 -19.77 24.27 -5.49
N THR A 264 -18.47 24.57 -5.52
CA THR A 264 -17.91 25.59 -6.42
C THR A 264 -17.42 24.97 -7.73
N TYR A 265 -16.82 23.78 -7.65
CA TYR A 265 -16.11 23.18 -8.79
C TYR A 265 -16.75 21.87 -9.30
N GLU A 266 -17.89 21.46 -8.75
CA GLU A 266 -18.69 20.29 -9.17
C GLU A 266 -17.86 18.98 -9.22
N ARG A 267 -16.87 18.86 -8.34
CA ARG A 267 -15.99 17.69 -8.29
C ARG A 267 -16.74 16.47 -7.74
N GLU A 268 -17.11 15.54 -8.62
CA GLU A 268 -17.80 14.31 -8.21
C GLU A 268 -17.00 13.50 -7.18
N ASP A 269 -15.67 13.47 -7.30
CA ASP A 269 -14.78 12.82 -6.32
C ASP A 269 -14.77 13.54 -4.95
N ALA A 270 -14.89 14.88 -4.93
CA ALA A 270 -15.10 15.68 -3.72
C ALA A 270 -16.32 15.23 -2.92
N SER A 271 -17.44 15.04 -3.60
CA SER A 271 -18.71 14.64 -2.97
C SER A 271 -18.63 13.28 -2.28
N VAL A 272 -17.88 12.33 -2.86
CA VAL A 272 -17.72 10.97 -2.32
C VAL A 272 -17.00 11.05 -0.98
N LEU A 273 -15.86 11.75 -0.94
CA LEU A 273 -15.06 11.86 0.28
C LEU A 273 -15.75 12.75 1.31
N LEU A 274 -16.44 13.81 0.89
CA LEU A 274 -17.22 14.68 1.78
C LEU A 274 -18.25 13.87 2.57
N THR A 275 -19.04 13.05 1.86
CA THR A 275 -20.08 12.20 2.46
C THR A 275 -19.50 11.34 3.58
N VAL A 276 -18.34 10.73 3.34
CA VAL A 276 -17.66 9.91 4.33
C VAL A 276 -17.16 10.75 5.50
N VAL A 277 -16.46 11.86 5.25
CA VAL A 277 -15.92 12.73 6.32
C VAL A 277 -17.04 13.27 7.21
N GLU A 278 -18.19 13.64 6.65
CA GLU A 278 -19.36 14.08 7.43
C GLU A 278 -19.91 12.99 8.34
N VAL A 279 -20.00 11.73 7.85
CA VAL A 279 -20.41 10.58 8.67
C VAL A 279 -19.47 10.41 9.86
N LEU A 280 -18.17 10.59 9.63
CA LEU A 280 -17.16 10.46 10.68
C LEU A 280 -17.23 11.57 11.71
N CYS A 281 -17.39 12.82 11.28
CA CYS A 281 -17.62 13.93 12.19
C CYS A 281 -18.84 13.64 13.07
N ALA A 282 -19.94 13.13 12.49
CA ALA A 282 -21.14 12.78 13.24
C ALA A 282 -20.91 11.65 14.26
N LEU A 283 -20.09 10.63 13.91
CA LEU A 283 -19.78 9.52 14.81
C LEU A 283 -18.83 9.86 15.95
N LEU A 284 -17.97 10.85 15.72
CA LEU A 284 -16.91 11.27 16.64
C LEU A 284 -17.28 12.51 17.48
N ASP A 285 -18.48 13.09 17.27
CA ASP A 285 -18.98 14.22 18.05
C ASP A 285 -19.13 13.84 19.54
N GLU A 286 -18.36 14.52 20.40
CA GLU A 286 -18.24 14.28 21.85
C GLU A 286 -19.50 14.60 22.65
N SER A 287 -20.58 15.04 21.99
CA SER A 287 -21.86 15.36 22.63
C SER A 287 -22.50 14.15 23.35
N SER A 288 -22.02 12.91 23.12
CA SER A 288 -22.38 11.74 23.92
C SER A 288 -21.16 10.87 24.31
N PRO A 289 -21.08 10.36 25.56
CA PRO A 289 -20.01 9.45 26.03
C PRO A 289 -20.07 8.03 25.43
N ARG A 290 -20.98 7.80 24.49
CA ARG A 290 -21.11 6.61 23.64
C ARG A 290 -21.51 7.11 22.24
N PRO A 291 -20.99 6.53 21.14
CA PRO A 291 -21.51 6.81 19.81
C PRO A 291 -23.01 6.52 19.82
N ASP A 292 -23.83 7.54 19.59
CA ASP A 292 -25.27 7.39 19.53
C ASP A 292 -25.63 6.72 18.20
N VAL A 293 -26.45 5.66 18.25
CA VAL A 293 -26.94 4.97 17.06
C VAL A 293 -27.75 5.93 16.17
N GLU A 294 -28.33 6.98 16.76
CA GLU A 294 -28.96 8.08 16.00
C GLU A 294 -27.99 8.81 15.07
N ALA A 295 -26.68 8.83 15.36
CA ALA A 295 -25.65 9.42 14.49
C ALA A 295 -25.47 8.65 13.16
N LEU A 296 -25.82 7.37 13.11
CA LEU A 296 -25.86 6.56 11.88
C LEU A 296 -27.19 6.68 11.12
N SER A 297 -28.18 7.40 11.68
CA SER A 297 -29.49 7.67 11.05
C SER A 297 -29.46 8.91 10.15
N ILE A 298 -28.28 9.24 9.61
CA ILE A 298 -28.10 10.31 8.63
C ILE A 298 -28.54 9.86 7.24
N SER A 299 -29.16 10.78 6.49
CA SER A 299 -29.70 10.51 5.14
C SER A 299 -28.66 9.97 4.15
N GLN A 300 -27.38 10.27 4.39
CA GLN A 300 -26.22 9.86 3.60
C GLN A 300 -25.93 8.35 3.68
N LEU A 301 -26.39 7.67 4.75
CA LEU A 301 -26.22 6.22 4.94
C LEU A 301 -27.46 5.42 4.53
N GLU A 302 -28.49 6.06 3.97
CA GLU A 302 -29.64 5.35 3.42
C GLU A 302 -29.25 4.49 2.20
N PRO A 303 -29.90 3.34 1.95
CA PRO A 303 -29.48 2.42 0.89
C PRO A 303 -29.50 3.07 -0.50
N GLY A 304 -30.41 4.03 -0.72
CA GLY A 304 -30.44 4.83 -1.93
C GLY A 304 -29.22 5.75 -2.07
N ALA A 305 -28.81 6.42 -0.99
CA ALA A 305 -27.64 7.30 -0.99
C ALA A 305 -26.33 6.51 -1.18
N LEU A 306 -26.24 5.32 -0.58
CA LEU A 306 -25.11 4.40 -0.77
C LEU A 306 -25.06 3.83 -2.19
N ALA A 307 -26.21 3.45 -2.76
CA ALA A 307 -26.29 3.01 -4.15
C ALA A 307 -25.88 4.13 -5.12
N ASP A 308 -26.32 5.36 -4.86
CA ASP A 308 -25.93 6.54 -5.64
C ASP A 308 -24.42 6.81 -5.51
N LEU A 309 -23.85 6.66 -4.31
CA LEU A 309 -22.41 6.79 -4.07
C LEU A 309 -21.61 5.76 -4.87
N ALA A 310 -22.01 4.49 -4.81
CA ALA A 310 -21.38 3.41 -5.57
C ALA A 310 -21.46 3.65 -7.09
N GLU A 311 -22.59 4.14 -7.60
CA GLU A 311 -22.75 4.49 -9.00
C GLU A 311 -21.89 5.69 -9.42
N ARG A 312 -21.76 6.72 -8.58
CA ARG A 312 -20.84 7.84 -8.81
C ARG A 312 -19.40 7.36 -8.91
N VAL A 313 -18.94 6.48 -8.02
CA VAL A 313 -17.58 5.92 -8.07
C VAL A 313 -17.36 5.05 -9.31
N ARG A 314 -18.35 4.23 -9.69
CA ARG A 314 -18.30 3.50 -10.98
C ARG A 314 -18.14 4.44 -12.16
N ARG A 315 -18.92 5.53 -12.21
CA ARG A 315 -18.85 6.52 -13.28
C ARG A 315 -17.47 7.17 -13.33
N ILE A 316 -16.92 7.64 -12.21
CA ILE A 316 -15.58 8.25 -12.15
C ILE A 316 -14.52 7.29 -12.71
N ASN A 317 -14.58 6.01 -12.35
CA ASN A 317 -13.64 4.99 -12.85
C ASN A 317 -13.73 4.75 -14.37
N VAL A 318 -14.90 4.99 -14.98
CA VAL A 318 -15.15 4.77 -16.41
C VAL A 318 -14.94 6.03 -17.26
N THR A 319 -15.28 7.21 -16.74
CA THR A 319 -15.31 8.48 -17.51
C THR A 319 -14.04 9.30 -17.41
N SER A 320 -13.17 9.03 -16.43
CA SER A 320 -11.98 9.85 -16.19
C SER A 320 -10.87 9.55 -17.20
N MET A 321 -10.85 10.31 -18.30
CA MET A 321 -9.70 10.39 -19.22
C MET A 321 -8.53 11.09 -18.51
N GLY A 322 -7.31 10.53 -18.58
CA GLY A 322 -6.11 11.11 -17.94
C GLY A 322 -5.66 10.46 -16.63
N LEU A 323 -6.31 9.37 -16.19
CA LEU A 323 -5.91 8.56 -15.03
C LEU A 323 -4.64 7.70 -15.23
N ASN A 324 -4.00 7.76 -16.40
CA ASN A 324 -2.68 7.15 -16.66
C ASN A 324 -1.52 8.00 -16.11
N HIS A 325 -1.82 8.99 -15.26
CA HIS A 325 -0.84 9.79 -14.55
C HIS A 325 -0.47 9.09 -13.24
N TRP A 326 0.78 9.20 -12.78
CA TRP A 326 1.27 8.51 -11.57
C TRP A 326 0.46 8.80 -10.27
N TYR A 327 -0.29 9.90 -10.27
CA TYR A 327 -1.18 10.33 -9.19
C TYR A 327 -2.64 9.81 -9.33
N GLY A 328 -3.04 9.32 -10.50
CA GLY A 328 -4.41 8.92 -10.84
C GLY A 328 -4.81 7.51 -10.37
N ASP A 329 -3.89 6.54 -10.40
CA ASP A 329 -4.14 5.17 -9.93
C ASP A 329 -4.37 5.07 -8.42
N PRO A 330 -3.58 5.76 -7.57
CA PRO A 330 -3.85 5.84 -6.12
C PRO A 330 -5.23 6.40 -5.81
N LYS A 331 -5.65 7.41 -6.57
CA LYS A 331 -6.97 8.05 -6.45
C LYS A 331 -8.11 7.09 -6.80
N ARG A 332 -7.92 6.13 -7.72
CA ARG A 332 -8.92 5.09 -8.00
C ARG A 332 -9.02 4.08 -6.87
N ALA A 333 -7.88 3.60 -6.36
CA ALA A 333 -7.86 2.69 -5.22
C ALA A 333 -8.52 3.31 -3.98
N ALA A 334 -8.26 4.60 -3.74
CA ALA A 334 -8.93 5.42 -2.73
C ALA A 334 -10.46 5.35 -2.86
N LEU A 335 -11.00 5.78 -4.00
CA LEU A 335 -12.44 5.88 -4.19
C LEU A 335 -13.15 4.52 -4.04
N LEU A 336 -12.51 3.43 -4.47
CA LEU A 336 -13.01 2.07 -4.27
C LEU A 336 -13.02 1.66 -2.80
N ALA A 337 -11.95 1.94 -2.06
CA ALA A 337 -11.87 1.64 -0.62
C ALA A 337 -12.86 2.49 0.20
N TRP A 338 -13.03 3.77 -0.14
CA TRP A 338 -14.03 4.65 0.47
C TRP A 338 -15.47 4.20 0.20
N THR A 339 -15.74 3.61 -0.98
CA THR A 339 -17.06 3.02 -1.28
C THR A 339 -17.32 1.79 -0.42
N ARG A 340 -16.31 0.93 -0.25
CA ARG A 340 -16.42 -0.26 0.62
C ARG A 340 -16.75 0.14 2.06
N LEU A 341 -16.13 1.20 2.58
CA LEU A 341 -16.47 1.74 3.90
C LEU A 341 -17.90 2.25 3.99
N ALA A 342 -18.36 2.98 2.99
CA ALA A 342 -19.73 3.47 2.98
C ALA A 342 -20.73 2.29 2.98
N ASP A 343 -20.43 1.23 2.22
CA ASP A 343 -21.19 -0.01 2.25
C ASP A 343 -21.10 -0.71 3.63
N ASP A 344 -19.92 -0.74 4.26
CA ASP A 344 -19.71 -1.28 5.62
C ASP A 344 -20.49 -0.49 6.67
N LEU A 345 -20.49 0.84 6.60
CA LEU A 345 -21.27 1.73 7.46
C LEU A 345 -22.78 1.54 7.23
N GLY A 346 -23.19 1.32 5.98
CA GLY A 346 -24.56 0.96 5.63
C GLY A 346 -24.99 -0.40 6.20
N ARG A 347 -24.12 -1.41 6.12
CA ARG A 347 -24.31 -2.73 6.76
C ARG A 347 -24.37 -2.61 8.28
N LEU A 348 -23.43 -1.87 8.87
CA LEU A 348 -23.36 -1.58 10.30
C LEU A 348 -24.66 -0.96 10.79
N ARG A 349 -25.23 0.01 10.06
CA ARG A 349 -26.51 0.62 10.41
C ARG A 349 -27.66 -0.39 10.51
N GLU A 350 -27.69 -1.41 9.65
CA GLU A 350 -28.69 -2.49 9.73
C GLU A 350 -28.41 -3.46 10.89
N GLU A 351 -27.15 -3.69 11.23
CA GLU A 351 -26.74 -4.49 12.39
C GLU A 351 -26.94 -3.75 13.74
N PHE A 352 -26.83 -2.41 13.77
CA PHE A 352 -27.11 -1.57 14.95
C PHE A 352 -28.61 -1.52 15.31
N LYS A 353 -29.50 -1.89 14.39
CA LYS A 353 -30.93 -2.14 14.70
C LYS A 353 -31.12 -3.44 15.52
N ARG A 354 -30.07 -4.24 15.66
CA ARG A 354 -29.98 -5.40 16.56
C ARG A 354 -29.16 -4.99 17.77
N ASP A 355 -29.51 -5.46 18.96
CA ASP A 355 -28.85 -5.14 20.24
C ASP A 355 -27.36 -5.55 20.26
N SER A 356 -26.48 -4.82 19.58
CA SER A 356 -25.08 -5.18 19.38
C SER A 356 -24.21 -3.93 19.47
N PHE A 357 -23.38 -3.90 20.52
CA PHE A 357 -22.47 -2.82 20.86
C PHE A 357 -21.32 -2.73 19.84
N TYR A 358 -21.31 -1.72 18.97
CA TYR A 358 -20.11 -1.34 18.22
C TYR A 358 -19.61 0.04 18.66
N LYS A 359 -18.29 0.14 18.87
CA LYS A 359 -17.61 1.30 19.47
C LYS A 359 -16.81 2.08 18.42
N ALA A 360 -16.59 3.36 18.66
CA ALA A 360 -15.95 4.31 17.74
C ALA A 360 -14.53 3.89 17.29
N GLU A 361 -13.86 3.06 18.07
CA GLU A 361 -12.50 2.57 17.83
C GLU A 361 -12.37 1.67 16.59
N VAL A 362 -13.42 0.89 16.24
CA VAL A 362 -13.43 0.08 15.01
C VAL A 362 -13.54 0.96 13.78
N VAL A 363 -14.45 1.94 13.82
CA VAL A 363 -14.66 2.89 12.72
C VAL A 363 -13.36 3.66 12.47
N VAL A 364 -12.65 4.06 13.52
CA VAL A 364 -11.39 4.79 13.40
C VAL A 364 -10.23 3.92 12.85
N ASP A 365 -10.19 2.62 13.14
CA ASP A 365 -9.21 1.70 12.54
C ASP A 365 -9.50 1.45 11.05
N ASP A 366 -10.75 1.21 10.68
CA ASP A 366 -11.15 1.01 9.27
C ASP A 366 -10.77 2.25 8.43
N LEU A 367 -10.99 3.45 8.97
CA LEU A 367 -10.56 4.71 8.35
C LEU A 367 -9.06 4.82 8.14
N LEU A 368 -8.27 4.40 9.13
CA LEU A 368 -6.82 4.40 9.04
C LEU A 368 -6.38 3.48 7.89
N GLN A 369 -6.96 2.28 7.79
CA GLN A 369 -6.62 1.32 6.74
C GLN A 369 -7.02 1.81 5.34
N ILE A 370 -8.18 2.45 5.21
CA ILE A 370 -8.64 3.00 3.94
C ILE A 370 -7.79 4.20 3.52
N TYR A 371 -7.46 5.09 4.46
CA TYR A 371 -6.60 6.21 4.17
C TYR A 371 -5.20 5.75 3.71
N LEU A 372 -4.60 4.76 4.39
CA LEU A 372 -3.31 4.16 4.00
C LEU A 372 -3.35 3.56 2.58
N GLY A 373 -4.43 2.85 2.24
CA GLY A 373 -4.64 2.33 0.88
C GLY A 373 -4.86 3.45 -0.17
N SER A 374 -5.60 4.50 0.20
CA SER A 374 -6.03 5.60 -0.68
C SER A 374 -4.92 6.55 -1.14
N ARG A 375 -3.82 6.61 -0.38
CA ARG A 375 -2.71 7.55 -0.62
C ARG A 375 -1.39 6.83 -0.88
N SER A 376 -1.46 5.53 -1.17
CA SER A 376 -0.33 4.75 -1.65
C SER A 376 0.01 5.12 -3.09
N THR A 377 1.16 5.76 -3.34
CA THR A 377 1.52 6.27 -4.69
C THR A 377 2.49 5.36 -5.43
N ALA A 378 2.28 5.19 -6.74
CA ALA A 378 3.25 4.55 -7.63
C ALA A 378 4.43 5.53 -7.89
N VAL A 379 5.67 5.11 -7.64
CA VAL A 379 6.86 5.97 -7.63
C VAL A 379 7.84 5.52 -8.72
N VAL A 380 9.06 5.08 -8.39
CA VAL A 380 10.07 4.63 -9.37
C VAL A 380 10.47 3.19 -9.11
N SER A 381 11.18 2.57 -10.06
CA SER A 381 11.72 1.22 -9.89
C SER A 381 13.18 1.29 -9.38
N HIS A 382 13.61 0.41 -8.48
CA HIS A 382 15.02 0.18 -8.13
C HIS A 382 15.55 -1.11 -8.80
N GLU A 383 16.86 -1.27 -8.93
CA GLU A 383 17.46 -2.51 -9.46
C GLU A 383 17.28 -3.71 -8.52
N GLU A 384 17.15 -3.45 -7.22
CA GLU A 384 16.84 -4.46 -6.21
C GLU A 384 15.32 -4.78 -6.14
N ASP A 385 14.50 -4.09 -6.95
CA ASP A 385 13.06 -4.36 -7.02
C ASP A 385 12.80 -5.67 -7.76
N ILE A 386 12.33 -6.65 -7.00
CA ILE A 386 11.74 -7.85 -7.59
C ILE A 386 10.33 -7.45 -8.05
N ASP A 387 10.09 -7.44 -9.36
CA ASP A 387 8.78 -7.22 -10.00
C ASP A 387 7.89 -6.13 -9.37
N GLY A 388 8.42 -4.90 -9.26
CA GLY A 388 7.62 -3.71 -8.95
C GLY A 388 7.31 -3.47 -7.46
N LEU A 389 7.92 -4.22 -6.55
CA LEU A 389 7.64 -4.17 -5.11
C LEU A 389 7.94 -2.81 -4.43
N LEU A 390 8.93 -2.02 -4.88
CA LEU A 390 9.23 -0.69 -4.31
C LEU A 390 8.70 0.48 -5.16
N ARG A 391 7.75 0.20 -6.05
CA ARG A 391 7.02 1.28 -6.71
C ARG A 391 6.01 1.92 -5.77
N LEU A 392 5.76 1.48 -4.54
CA LEU A 392 4.69 2.03 -3.70
C LEU A 392 5.21 2.77 -2.46
N VAL A 393 4.82 4.03 -2.29
CA VAL A 393 5.03 4.77 -1.04
C VAL A 393 3.72 4.99 -0.32
N GLN A 394 3.61 4.47 0.91
CA GLN A 394 2.46 4.63 1.80
C GLN A 394 2.57 5.91 2.65
N PRO A 395 1.44 6.49 3.08
CA PRO A 395 1.45 7.56 4.07
C PRO A 395 2.04 7.08 5.40
N VAL A 396 2.84 7.93 6.01
CA VAL A 396 3.50 7.63 7.28
C VAL A 396 2.61 8.12 8.43
N ILE A 397 2.03 7.18 9.19
CA ILE A 397 1.26 7.44 10.41
C ILE A 397 2.03 6.78 11.57
N GLU A 398 3.13 7.43 11.99
CA GLU A 398 4.08 6.85 12.97
C GLU A 398 3.42 6.67 14.36
N SER A 399 2.48 7.54 14.70
CA SER A 399 1.77 7.58 15.99
C SER A 399 0.54 8.48 15.89
N GLY A 400 -0.53 8.18 16.64
CA GLY A 400 -1.74 9.00 16.69
C GLY A 400 -2.91 8.27 17.35
N PHE A 401 -3.94 9.03 17.76
CA PHE A 401 -5.14 8.50 18.42
C PHE A 401 -5.76 7.36 17.62
N ALA A 402 -5.82 7.47 16.30
CA ALA A 402 -6.43 6.46 15.44
C ALA A 402 -5.74 5.10 15.51
N ARG A 403 -4.40 5.10 15.49
CA ARG A 403 -3.60 3.88 15.62
C ARG A 403 -3.75 3.25 17.00
N THR A 404 -3.72 4.05 18.06
CA THR A 404 -3.94 3.55 19.43
C THR A 404 -5.37 3.01 19.62
N ALA A 405 -6.38 3.66 19.02
CA ALA A 405 -7.76 3.21 19.06
C ALA A 405 -7.94 1.86 18.34
N GLY A 406 -7.38 1.69 17.14
CA GLY A 406 -7.44 0.42 16.42
C GLY A 406 -6.76 -0.73 17.17
N LEU A 407 -5.57 -0.49 17.72
CA LEU A 407 -4.89 -1.47 18.57
C LEU A 407 -5.70 -1.83 19.83
N LEU A 408 -6.37 -0.85 20.44
CA LEU A 408 -7.22 -1.05 21.60
C LEU A 408 -8.45 -1.89 21.23
N SER A 409 -9.08 -1.62 20.08
CA SER A 409 -10.19 -2.41 19.55
C SER A 409 -9.77 -3.86 19.31
N ASN A 410 -8.61 -4.09 18.70
CA ASN A 410 -8.08 -5.42 18.46
C ASN A 410 -7.88 -6.21 19.76
N LEU A 411 -7.38 -5.53 20.81
CA LEU A 411 -7.23 -6.12 22.14
C LEU A 411 -8.57 -6.43 22.79
N GLU A 412 -9.58 -5.58 22.63
CA GLU A 412 -10.94 -5.84 23.13
C GLU A 412 -11.60 -7.04 22.44
N ASP A 413 -11.54 -7.10 21.11
CA ASP A 413 -12.09 -8.22 20.32
C ASP A 413 -11.42 -9.54 20.73
N HIS A 414 -10.09 -9.52 20.85
CA HIS A 414 -9.33 -10.69 21.30
C HIS A 414 -9.73 -11.12 22.72
N THR A 415 -9.90 -10.16 23.63
CA THR A 415 -10.38 -10.44 25.00
C THR A 415 -11.79 -11.04 24.99
N HIS A 416 -12.67 -10.57 24.11
CA HIS A 416 -14.02 -11.10 23.97
C HIS A 416 -14.02 -12.53 23.39
N ALA A 417 -13.23 -12.78 22.36
CA ALA A 417 -13.07 -14.11 21.76
C ALA A 417 -12.52 -15.12 22.79
N LEU A 418 -11.54 -14.74 23.60
CA LEU A 418 -11.04 -15.57 24.69
C LEU A 418 -12.14 -15.86 25.72
N ALA A 419 -12.99 -14.88 26.06
CA ALA A 419 -14.09 -15.11 27.00
C ALA A 419 -15.14 -16.11 26.46
N GLN A 420 -15.45 -16.03 25.16
CA GLN A 420 -16.31 -17.02 24.51
C GLN A 420 -15.66 -18.41 24.48
N GLU A 421 -14.36 -18.48 24.23
CA GLU A 421 -13.62 -19.75 24.21
C GLU A 421 -13.56 -20.37 25.62
N VAL A 422 -13.36 -19.59 26.69
CA VAL A 422 -13.46 -20.10 28.08
C VAL A 422 -14.83 -20.73 28.33
N ALA A 423 -15.91 -20.13 27.85
CA ALA A 423 -17.26 -20.66 28.03
C ALA A 423 -17.50 -21.98 27.29
N ALA A 424 -16.74 -22.27 26.23
CA ALA A 424 -16.85 -23.49 25.42
C ALA A 424 -15.77 -24.55 25.72
N ALA A 425 -14.65 -24.15 26.35
CA ALA A 425 -13.51 -25.01 26.62
C ALA A 425 -13.76 -25.95 27.82
N ALA A 426 -13.04 -27.07 27.84
CA ALA A 426 -13.05 -28.01 28.96
C ALA A 426 -11.64 -28.55 29.24
N GLY A 427 -11.35 -28.85 30.51
CA GLY A 427 -10.11 -29.53 30.90
C GLY A 427 -8.88 -28.62 30.85
N ASP A 428 -7.76 -29.12 30.34
CA ASP A 428 -6.51 -28.35 30.31
C ASP A 428 -6.59 -27.12 29.38
N ARG A 429 -7.43 -27.17 28.33
CA ARG A 429 -7.69 -26.03 27.45
C ARG A 429 -8.38 -24.88 28.17
N GLU A 430 -9.31 -25.20 29.07
CA GLU A 430 -10.02 -24.18 29.87
C GLU A 430 -9.04 -23.39 30.74
N ARG A 431 -8.07 -24.06 31.38
CA ARG A 431 -7.04 -23.39 32.17
C ARG A 431 -6.16 -22.49 31.30
N GLU A 432 -5.67 -23.00 30.18
CA GLU A 432 -4.82 -22.24 29.25
C GLU A 432 -5.51 -20.96 28.74
N VAL A 433 -6.77 -21.07 28.30
CA VAL A 433 -7.52 -19.93 27.77
C VAL A 433 -7.90 -18.95 28.89
N THR A 434 -8.15 -19.44 30.11
CA THR A 434 -8.42 -18.59 31.28
C THR A 434 -7.20 -17.74 31.66
N GLU A 435 -5.99 -18.31 31.62
CA GLU A 435 -4.75 -17.58 31.85
C GLU A 435 -4.53 -16.51 30.78
N LYS A 436 -4.78 -16.84 29.51
CA LYS A 436 -4.72 -15.89 28.39
C LYS A 436 -5.72 -14.75 28.53
N LEU A 437 -6.96 -15.07 28.92
CA LEU A 437 -8.01 -14.08 29.17
C LEU A 437 -7.61 -13.12 30.29
N ALA A 438 -7.07 -13.63 31.39
CA ALA A 438 -6.62 -12.80 32.51
C ALA A 438 -5.49 -11.85 32.09
N ALA A 439 -4.53 -12.32 31.30
CA ALA A 439 -3.46 -11.49 30.76
C ALA A 439 -3.99 -10.37 29.84
N ALA A 440 -4.88 -10.72 28.90
CA ALA A 440 -5.49 -9.76 27.98
C ALA A 440 -6.30 -8.69 28.73
N GLN A 441 -7.07 -9.07 29.76
CA GLN A 441 -7.84 -8.15 30.59
C GLN A 441 -6.96 -7.16 31.35
N VAL A 442 -5.83 -7.62 31.89
CA VAL A 442 -4.89 -6.77 32.64
C VAL A 442 -4.25 -5.73 31.71
N VAL A 443 -3.83 -6.14 30.51
CA VAL A 443 -3.27 -5.21 29.50
C VAL A 443 -4.35 -4.25 29.00
N LEU A 444 -5.57 -4.73 28.76
CA LEU A 444 -6.69 -3.91 28.30
C LEU A 444 -7.04 -2.82 29.31
N GLN A 445 -7.04 -3.16 30.60
CA GLN A 445 -7.30 -2.19 31.65
C GLN A 445 -6.23 -1.10 31.70
N ALA A 446 -4.95 -1.47 31.60
CA ALA A 446 -3.85 -0.52 31.55
C ALA A 446 -3.94 0.41 30.33
N ALA A 447 -4.22 -0.15 29.14
CA ALA A 447 -4.38 0.61 27.91
C ALA A 447 -5.55 1.61 27.99
N LYS A 448 -6.71 1.20 28.53
CA LYS A 448 -7.86 2.09 28.75
C LYS A 448 -7.56 3.23 29.70
N THR A 449 -6.87 2.94 30.82
CA THR A 449 -6.48 3.97 31.77
C THR A 449 -5.53 4.99 31.14
N GLN A 450 -4.60 4.55 30.29
CA GLN A 450 -3.71 5.46 29.56
C GLN A 450 -4.45 6.28 28.50
N ALA A 451 -5.36 5.68 27.73
CA ALA A 451 -6.15 6.39 26.73
C ALA A 451 -7.02 7.49 27.35
N LEU A 452 -7.64 7.21 28.51
CA LEU A 452 -8.46 8.18 29.26
C LEU A 452 -7.64 9.30 29.92
N ALA A 453 -6.37 9.04 30.24
CA ALA A 453 -5.48 10.04 30.85
C ALA A 453 -4.92 11.05 29.84
N GLY A 454 -5.06 10.78 28.53
CA GLY A 454 -4.40 11.54 27.47
C GLY A 454 -2.90 11.26 27.41
N ALA A 455 -2.25 11.59 26.28
CA ALA A 455 -0.80 11.49 26.14
C ALA A 455 -0.11 12.46 27.13
N GLY A 456 0.22 11.98 28.32
CA GLY A 456 0.98 12.75 29.29
C GLY A 456 2.36 13.13 28.71
N PRO A 457 2.89 14.33 29.01
CA PRO A 457 4.20 14.74 28.53
C PRO A 457 5.26 13.72 28.99
N GLY A 458 5.95 13.10 28.02
CA GLY A 458 7.05 12.20 28.29
C GLY A 458 8.07 12.91 29.16
N LYS A 459 8.22 12.46 30.42
CA LYS A 459 9.28 12.96 31.27
C LYS A 459 10.58 12.30 30.84
N ASP A 460 11.43 13.09 30.20
CA ASP A 460 12.86 12.87 30.13
C ASP A 460 13.42 12.71 31.56
N GLY A 461 13.90 11.52 31.90
CA GLY A 461 14.74 11.34 33.09
C GLY A 461 14.50 10.04 33.86
N SER A 462 15.22 8.98 33.52
CA SER A 462 16.18 8.33 34.43
C SER A 462 16.90 7.17 33.70
N GLY A 463 18.22 7.11 33.87
CA GLY A 463 19.13 6.23 33.13
C GLY A 463 19.13 4.75 33.54
N THR A 464 17.95 4.14 33.69
CA THR A 464 17.81 2.69 33.78
C THR A 464 16.97 2.22 32.60
N ALA A 465 17.48 1.28 31.80
CA ALA A 465 16.77 0.75 30.63
C ALA A 465 15.36 0.30 31.06
N PRO A 466 14.30 0.99 30.63
CA PRO A 466 12.95 0.64 31.05
C PRO A 466 12.61 -0.77 30.54
N ALA A 467 11.85 -1.53 31.33
CA ALA A 467 11.25 -2.78 30.84
C ALA A 467 10.38 -2.43 29.61
N SER A 468 10.84 -2.80 28.41
CA SER A 468 10.14 -2.51 27.17
C SER A 468 9.10 -3.60 26.93
N LEU A 469 7.84 -3.22 26.79
CA LEU A 469 6.82 -4.09 26.24
C LEU A 469 7.13 -4.37 24.76
N PRO A 470 6.74 -5.53 24.22
CA PRO A 470 6.85 -5.80 22.78
C PRO A 470 5.90 -4.91 21.98
N GLN A 471 6.26 -4.58 20.74
CA GLN A 471 5.33 -3.96 19.79
C GLN A 471 4.23 -4.95 19.39
N PRO A 472 2.95 -4.55 19.27
CA PRO A 472 2.43 -3.19 19.37
C PRO A 472 2.00 -2.75 20.80
N LEU A 473 2.23 -3.55 21.83
CA LEU A 473 1.78 -3.24 23.20
C LEU A 473 2.42 -1.96 23.78
N SER A 474 3.65 -1.66 23.39
CA SER A 474 4.35 -0.43 23.78
C SER A 474 3.72 0.87 23.25
N GLU A 475 2.81 0.77 22.26
CA GLU A 475 2.04 1.91 21.75
C GLU A 475 0.73 2.13 22.52
N LEU A 476 0.17 1.05 23.08
CA LEU A 476 -0.98 1.09 23.97
C LEU A 476 -0.59 1.52 25.38
N VAL A 477 0.57 1.06 25.86
CA VAL A 477 1.10 1.36 27.18
C VAL A 477 2.51 1.91 27.03
N ALA A 478 2.72 3.18 27.39
CA ALA A 478 3.95 3.90 27.11
C ALA A 478 5.16 3.22 27.77
N SER A 479 6.20 3.00 26.98
CA SER A 479 7.46 2.41 27.46
C SER A 479 8.05 3.24 28.61
N GLY A 480 8.42 2.59 29.71
CA GLY A 480 8.92 3.27 30.91
C GLY A 480 7.86 3.86 31.84
N SER A 481 6.57 3.70 31.53
CA SER A 481 5.49 4.00 32.49
C SER A 481 5.47 3.00 33.65
N ALA A 482 4.90 3.41 34.79
CA ALA A 482 4.67 2.51 35.92
C ALA A 482 3.78 1.31 35.53
N ALA A 483 2.80 1.55 34.64
CA ALA A 483 1.95 0.50 34.09
C ALA A 483 2.74 -0.51 33.24
N ALA A 484 3.67 -0.05 32.39
CA ALA A 484 4.53 -0.94 31.61
C ALA A 484 5.42 -1.81 32.51
N ALA A 485 5.98 -1.23 33.57
CA ALA A 485 6.78 -1.97 34.55
C ALA A 485 5.94 -3.02 35.31
N GLU A 486 4.73 -2.65 35.73
CA GLU A 486 3.80 -3.56 36.42
C GLU A 486 3.36 -4.72 35.51
N LEU A 487 3.09 -4.45 34.22
CA LEU A 487 2.78 -5.49 33.23
C LEU A 487 3.95 -6.45 33.02
N ALA A 488 5.17 -5.92 32.89
CA ALA A 488 6.38 -6.73 32.72
C ALA A 488 6.73 -7.56 33.97
N GLU A 489 6.30 -7.14 35.16
CA GLU A 489 6.46 -7.91 36.41
C GLU A 489 5.38 -9.01 36.54
N LYS A 490 4.13 -8.70 36.16
CA LYS A 490 2.99 -9.61 36.34
C LYS A 490 2.86 -10.68 35.26
N LEU A 491 3.30 -10.39 34.04
CA LEU A 491 3.12 -11.25 32.87
C LEU A 491 4.49 -11.74 32.37
N SER A 492 4.56 -13.00 31.93
CA SER A 492 5.78 -13.52 31.34
C SER A 492 6.06 -12.88 29.97
N PRO A 493 7.33 -12.80 29.54
CA PRO A 493 7.68 -12.34 28.20
C PRO A 493 6.97 -13.12 27.09
N GLU A 494 6.77 -14.43 27.27
CA GLU A 494 6.07 -15.29 26.32
C GLU A 494 4.59 -14.89 26.19
N THR A 495 3.90 -14.65 27.30
CA THR A 495 2.49 -14.21 27.29
C THR A 495 2.33 -12.84 26.63
N LEU A 496 3.25 -11.90 26.91
CA LEU A 496 3.26 -10.59 26.26
C LEU A 496 3.53 -10.70 24.74
N ALA A 497 4.42 -11.58 24.32
CA ALA A 497 4.70 -11.82 22.91
C ALA A 497 3.52 -12.49 22.18
N GLU A 498 2.84 -13.46 22.81
CA GLU A 498 1.63 -14.07 22.26
C GLU A 498 0.50 -13.05 22.07
N LEU A 499 0.28 -12.18 23.06
CA LEU A 499 -0.73 -11.14 22.98
C LEU A 499 -0.38 -10.09 21.90
N ALA A 500 0.89 -9.67 21.84
CA ALA A 500 1.38 -8.77 20.81
C ALA A 500 1.17 -9.33 19.40
N LYS A 501 1.48 -10.63 19.22
CA LYS A 501 1.24 -11.35 17.97
C LYS A 501 -0.25 -11.35 17.60
N ALA A 502 -1.14 -11.68 18.55
CA ALA A 502 -2.58 -11.73 18.30
C ALA A 502 -3.16 -10.37 17.85
N ILE A 503 -2.74 -9.28 18.51
CA ILE A 503 -3.16 -7.92 18.13
C ILE A 503 -2.62 -7.56 16.74
N SER A 504 -1.36 -7.88 16.45
CA SER A 504 -0.76 -7.62 15.14
C SER A 504 -1.45 -8.40 14.03
N ASP A 505 -1.75 -9.68 14.24
CA ASP A 505 -2.45 -10.52 13.27
C ASP A 505 -3.87 -9.99 13.01
N ALA A 506 -4.56 -9.50 14.04
CA ALA A 506 -5.87 -8.85 13.89
C ALA A 506 -5.80 -7.54 13.08
N THR A 507 -4.78 -6.70 13.30
CA THR A 507 -4.55 -5.50 12.48
C THR A 507 -4.33 -5.87 11.02
N ILE A 508 -3.49 -6.87 10.76
CA ILE A 508 -3.16 -7.30 9.39
C ILE A 508 -4.40 -7.86 8.67
N GLY A 509 -5.22 -8.69 9.33
CA GLY A 509 -6.41 -9.28 8.72
C GLY A 509 -7.52 -8.26 8.35
N ARG A 510 -7.52 -7.08 8.98
CA ARG A 510 -8.45 -5.98 8.69
C ARG A 510 -7.95 -4.99 7.63
N HIS A 511 -6.66 -5.01 7.33
CA HIS A 511 -6.04 -4.06 6.40
C HIS A 511 -6.66 -4.16 4.98
N SER A 512 -6.64 -3.07 4.22
CA SER A 512 -7.11 -3.07 2.82
C SER A 512 -5.98 -3.48 1.88
N LEU A 513 -6.26 -4.37 0.91
CA LEU A 513 -5.24 -4.84 -0.02
C LEU A 513 -4.47 -3.67 -0.66
N ASN A 514 -3.15 -3.72 -0.57
CA ASN A 514 -2.31 -2.79 -1.30
C ASN A 514 -2.32 -3.13 -2.80
N LEU A 515 -1.69 -2.29 -3.64
CA LEU A 515 -1.71 -2.47 -5.09
C LEU A 515 -1.20 -3.85 -5.56
N ILE A 516 -0.14 -4.36 -4.94
CA ILE A 516 0.45 -5.66 -5.29
C ILE A 516 -0.46 -6.79 -4.85
N GLU A 517 -0.98 -6.71 -3.63
CA GLU A 517 -1.93 -7.68 -3.10
C GLU A 517 -3.22 -7.72 -3.94
N GLU A 518 -3.74 -6.57 -4.36
CA GLU A 518 -4.89 -6.46 -5.26
C GLU A 518 -4.56 -7.03 -6.65
N GLY A 519 -3.34 -6.83 -7.16
CA GLY A 519 -2.89 -7.43 -8.42
C GLY A 519 -2.88 -8.96 -8.39
N VAL A 520 -2.32 -9.54 -7.32
CA VAL A 520 -2.34 -10.99 -7.09
C VAL A 520 -3.77 -11.49 -6.91
N TYR A 521 -4.56 -10.79 -6.09
CA TYR A 521 -5.95 -11.09 -5.86
C TYR A 521 -6.75 -11.16 -7.16
N ARG A 522 -6.66 -10.14 -8.01
CA ARG A 522 -7.33 -10.08 -9.32
C ARG A 522 -6.89 -11.20 -10.25
N THR A 523 -5.60 -11.49 -10.29
CA THR A 523 -5.05 -12.57 -11.13
C THR A 523 -5.70 -13.91 -10.75
N ILE A 524 -5.77 -14.22 -9.45
CA ILE A 524 -6.39 -15.45 -8.98
C ILE A 524 -7.91 -15.45 -9.20
N GLN A 525 -8.60 -14.32 -9.00
CA GLN A 525 -10.03 -14.20 -9.31
C GLN A 525 -10.31 -14.55 -10.77
N THR A 526 -9.55 -14.00 -11.72
CA THR A 526 -9.69 -14.30 -13.15
C THR A 526 -9.52 -15.79 -13.45
N HIS A 527 -8.59 -16.46 -12.77
CA HIS A 527 -8.45 -17.91 -12.93
C HIS A 527 -9.62 -18.71 -12.32
N LEU A 528 -10.17 -18.24 -11.20
CA LEU A 528 -11.30 -18.89 -10.52
C LEU A 528 -12.62 -18.71 -11.26
N GLU A 529 -12.76 -17.69 -12.12
CA GLU A 529 -13.94 -17.50 -12.99
C GLU A 529 -14.23 -18.70 -13.90
N ALA A 530 -13.22 -19.53 -14.19
CA ALA A 530 -13.41 -20.77 -14.94
C ALA A 530 -14.11 -21.88 -14.14
N SER A 531 -14.20 -21.76 -12.80
CA SER A 531 -14.91 -22.72 -11.95
C SER A 531 -16.40 -22.42 -11.92
N PRO A 532 -17.28 -23.40 -12.19
CA PRO A 532 -18.72 -23.22 -12.07
C PRO A 532 -19.19 -22.99 -10.62
N ASP A 533 -18.38 -23.34 -9.62
CA ASP A 533 -18.70 -23.13 -8.20
C ASP A 533 -18.32 -21.71 -7.73
N TYR A 534 -17.59 -20.94 -8.54
CA TYR A 534 -17.15 -19.58 -8.19
C TYR A 534 -18.21 -18.53 -8.56
N GLN A 535 -19.40 -18.64 -7.97
CA GLN A 535 -20.55 -17.76 -8.19
C GLN A 535 -21.31 -17.57 -6.87
N GLY A 536 -22.08 -16.49 -6.72
CA GLY A 536 -22.93 -16.26 -5.55
C GLY A 536 -22.17 -16.26 -4.22
N GLU A 537 -22.73 -16.88 -3.18
CA GLU A 537 -22.12 -16.95 -1.83
C GLU A 537 -20.72 -17.61 -1.80
N PRO A 538 -20.48 -18.76 -2.49
CA PRO A 538 -19.13 -19.31 -2.62
C PRO A 538 -18.10 -18.34 -3.17
N LYS A 539 -18.46 -17.49 -4.15
CA LYS A 539 -17.55 -16.47 -4.69
C LYS A 539 -17.08 -15.52 -3.58
N HIS A 540 -18.02 -14.96 -2.81
CA HIS A 540 -17.71 -14.05 -1.71
C HIS A 540 -16.84 -14.69 -0.62
N ALA A 541 -17.16 -15.92 -0.23
CA ALA A 541 -16.37 -16.65 0.77
C ALA A 541 -14.94 -16.98 0.29
N VAL A 542 -14.79 -17.40 -0.97
CA VAL A 542 -13.47 -17.66 -1.57
C VAL A 542 -12.68 -16.35 -1.68
N ASP A 543 -13.35 -15.27 -2.08
CA ASP A 543 -12.78 -13.93 -2.17
C ASP A 543 -12.27 -13.43 -0.80
N ASP A 544 -13.02 -13.65 0.28
CA ASP A 544 -12.59 -13.26 1.62
C ASP A 544 -11.41 -14.09 2.13
N ILE A 545 -11.43 -15.41 1.91
CA ILE A 545 -10.31 -16.29 2.30
C ILE A 545 -9.06 -15.98 1.50
N LEU A 546 -9.20 -15.76 0.19
CA LEU A 546 -8.08 -15.40 -0.67
C LEU A 546 -7.43 -14.09 -0.20
N ARG A 547 -8.24 -13.08 0.15
CA ARG A 547 -7.75 -11.82 0.72
C ARG A 547 -6.91 -12.07 1.98
N LEU A 548 -7.43 -12.84 2.93
CA LEU A 548 -6.73 -13.16 4.18
C LEU A 548 -5.43 -13.95 3.94
N ILE A 549 -5.45 -14.91 3.02
CA ILE A 549 -4.26 -15.70 2.67
C ILE A 549 -3.18 -14.82 2.04
N ILE A 550 -3.54 -13.89 1.15
CA ILE A 550 -2.60 -12.93 0.56
C ILE A 550 -1.96 -12.07 1.65
N GLN A 551 -2.76 -11.53 2.58
CA GLN A 551 -2.28 -10.71 3.70
C GLN A 551 -1.39 -11.49 4.67
N PHE A 552 -1.73 -12.75 4.93
CA PHE A 552 -0.93 -13.66 5.71
C PHE A 552 0.46 -13.85 5.08
N VAL A 553 0.54 -14.18 3.79
CA VAL A 553 1.82 -14.41 3.11
C VAL A 553 2.63 -13.11 3.00
N SER A 554 1.97 -12.00 2.66
CA SER A 554 2.55 -10.66 2.60
C SER A 554 3.20 -10.26 3.92
N SER A 555 2.48 -10.42 5.04
CA SER A 555 3.00 -10.12 6.38
C SER A 555 4.15 -11.03 6.79
N ARG A 556 4.09 -12.35 6.51
CA ARG A 556 5.17 -13.30 6.86
C ARG A 556 6.40 -13.12 5.99
N THR A 557 6.25 -12.60 4.77
CA THR A 557 7.38 -12.24 3.90
C THR A 557 8.13 -11.02 4.45
N ASN A 558 7.39 -10.05 5.03
CA ASN A 558 7.96 -8.84 5.65
C ASN A 558 8.27 -9.00 7.15
N ALA A 559 7.98 -10.17 7.73
CA ALA A 559 8.12 -10.44 9.15
C ALA A 559 9.57 -10.32 9.67
N GLN A 560 9.69 -9.80 10.89
CA GLN A 560 10.93 -9.84 11.67
C GLN A 560 11.03 -11.12 12.53
N SER A 561 12.27 -11.49 12.88
CA SER A 561 12.58 -12.78 13.53
C SER A 561 12.16 -12.87 15.00
N ASP A 562 11.85 -11.74 15.62
CA ASP A 562 11.32 -11.64 16.98
C ASP A 562 9.85 -12.03 17.05
N LEU A 563 9.04 -11.63 16.06
CA LEU A 563 7.60 -11.90 16.04
C LEU A 563 7.25 -13.28 15.44
N TYR A 564 8.00 -13.72 14.41
CA TYR A 564 7.78 -15.01 13.74
C TYR A 564 9.08 -15.82 13.62
N PRO A 565 9.63 -16.31 14.74
CA PRO A 565 10.96 -16.94 14.78
C PRO A 565 11.06 -18.21 13.91
N TYR A 566 9.97 -18.96 13.75
CA TYR A 566 9.96 -20.20 12.98
C TYR A 566 10.30 -20.00 11.49
N LEU A 567 10.03 -18.82 10.92
CA LEU A 567 10.38 -18.51 9.53
C LEU A 567 11.90 -18.45 9.30
N PHE A 568 12.67 -18.20 10.36
CA PHE A 568 14.12 -18.08 10.35
C PHE A 568 14.82 -19.32 10.96
N ASP A 569 14.05 -20.31 11.42
CA ASP A 569 14.58 -21.55 11.98
C ASP A 569 14.64 -22.63 10.90
N PRO A 570 15.84 -23.11 10.50
CA PRO A 570 15.96 -24.22 9.56
C PRO A 570 15.39 -25.55 10.08
N LYS A 571 15.05 -25.64 11.38
CA LYS A 571 14.43 -26.80 12.02
C LYS A 571 12.91 -26.64 12.19
N ALA A 572 12.31 -25.57 11.70
CA ALA A 572 10.86 -25.42 11.77
C ALA A 572 10.15 -26.58 11.05
N VAL A 573 9.15 -27.13 11.73
CA VAL A 573 8.27 -28.20 11.23
C VAL A 573 6.92 -27.66 10.77
N GLU A 574 6.17 -28.50 10.04
CA GLU A 574 4.82 -28.24 9.51
C GLU A 574 3.84 -27.68 10.55
N ASP A 575 3.87 -28.20 11.79
CA ASP A 575 3.01 -27.74 12.89
C ASP A 575 3.15 -26.23 13.21
N HIS A 576 4.30 -25.61 12.94
CA HIS A 576 4.47 -24.17 13.15
C HIS A 576 3.61 -23.35 12.19
N ILE A 577 3.61 -23.69 10.89
CA ILE A 577 2.81 -22.97 9.91
C ILE A 577 1.32 -23.24 10.15
N HIS A 578 0.95 -24.45 10.60
CA HIS A 578 -0.43 -24.79 11.00
C HIS A 578 -0.93 -23.86 12.11
N LYS A 579 -0.18 -23.78 13.21
CA LYS A 579 -0.52 -22.91 14.35
C LYS A 579 -0.53 -21.44 13.97
N ASP A 580 0.38 -21.01 13.10
CA ASP A 580 0.45 -19.62 12.67
C ASP A 580 -0.74 -19.21 11.81
N LEU A 581 -1.08 -19.99 10.77
CA LEU A 581 -2.22 -19.69 9.92
C LEU A 581 -3.54 -19.82 10.68
N LEU A 582 -3.68 -20.83 11.56
CA LEU A 582 -4.85 -20.97 12.42
C LEU A 582 -5.00 -19.74 13.33
N GLY A 583 -3.91 -19.31 13.98
CA GLY A 583 -3.90 -18.12 14.83
C GLY A 583 -4.31 -16.86 14.06
N PHE A 584 -3.77 -16.69 12.86
CA PHE A 584 -4.09 -15.58 11.97
C PHE A 584 -5.58 -15.56 11.58
N LEU A 585 -6.12 -16.69 11.13
CA LEU A 585 -7.54 -16.79 10.76
C LEU A 585 -8.46 -16.57 11.97
N LYS A 586 -8.07 -17.06 13.15
CA LYS A 586 -8.82 -16.83 14.40
C LYS A 586 -8.78 -15.39 14.90
N ALA A 587 -7.71 -14.65 14.58
CA ALA A 587 -7.60 -13.21 14.86
C ALA A 587 -8.37 -12.35 13.85
N SER A 588 -8.83 -12.93 12.74
CA SER A 588 -9.63 -12.26 11.70
C SER A 588 -11.14 -12.43 11.91
N SER A 589 -11.95 -11.86 11.01
CA SER A 589 -13.42 -12.01 10.99
C SER A 589 -13.92 -13.45 10.86
N HIS A 590 -13.04 -14.43 10.62
CA HIS A 590 -13.37 -15.83 10.35
C HIS A 590 -13.20 -16.76 11.57
N SER A 591 -13.01 -16.19 12.77
CA SER A 591 -12.79 -16.95 14.00
C SER A 591 -13.86 -18.02 14.28
N ALA A 592 -15.14 -17.67 14.14
CA ALA A 592 -16.26 -18.55 14.45
C ALA A 592 -16.47 -19.71 13.46
N ILE A 593 -15.88 -19.62 12.25
CA ILE A 593 -16.10 -20.60 11.18
C ILE A 593 -14.88 -21.48 10.91
N THR A 594 -13.74 -21.19 11.53
CA THR A 594 -12.48 -21.89 11.31
C THR A 594 -12.31 -23.06 12.28
N GLU A 595 -12.22 -24.27 11.74
CA GLU A 595 -12.06 -25.52 12.49
C GLU A 595 -10.70 -26.16 12.19
N TYR A 596 -10.04 -26.68 13.24
CA TYR A 596 -8.71 -27.29 13.19
C TYR A 596 -8.78 -28.81 13.37
N GLU A 597 -8.03 -29.56 12.55
CA GLU A 597 -7.86 -31.02 12.65
C GLU A 597 -9.16 -31.83 12.74
N ASN A 598 -10.14 -31.52 11.89
CA ASN A 598 -11.36 -32.32 11.82
C ASN A 598 -11.11 -33.71 11.23
N GLN A 599 -11.53 -34.74 11.96
CA GLN A 599 -11.55 -36.12 11.49
C GLN A 599 -12.80 -36.41 10.63
N HIS A 600 -12.71 -37.41 9.75
CA HIS A 600 -13.82 -38.01 8.97
C HIS A 600 -14.40 -37.20 7.81
N ILE A 601 -13.63 -36.30 7.18
CA ILE A 601 -14.03 -35.63 5.92
C ILE A 601 -13.29 -36.31 4.75
N GLY A 602 -14.02 -36.80 3.74
CA GLY A 602 -13.44 -37.53 2.60
C GLY A 602 -12.66 -38.80 2.97
N GLY A 603 -12.78 -39.29 4.22
CA GLY A 603 -12.01 -40.42 4.75
C GLY A 603 -10.66 -40.08 5.42
N GLY A 604 -10.32 -38.78 5.58
CA GLY A 604 -9.05 -38.31 6.14
C GLY A 604 -9.19 -37.25 7.26
N ARG A 605 -8.04 -36.67 7.66
CA ARG A 605 -7.92 -35.53 8.58
C ARG A 605 -7.48 -34.31 7.77
N ILE A 606 -8.33 -33.29 7.73
CA ILE A 606 -8.01 -32.02 7.09
C ILE A 606 -7.26 -31.10 8.08
N ASP A 607 -6.31 -30.31 7.58
CA ASP A 607 -5.54 -29.37 8.41
C ASP A 607 -6.43 -28.22 8.90
N LEU A 608 -7.09 -27.50 7.97
CA LEU A 608 -8.04 -26.44 8.30
C LEU A 608 -9.31 -26.51 7.42
N ARG A 609 -10.46 -26.29 8.06
CA ARG A 609 -11.77 -26.17 7.40
C ARG A 609 -12.46 -24.89 7.80
N LEU A 610 -12.98 -24.13 6.83
CA LEU A 610 -13.86 -22.99 7.07
C LEU A 610 -15.29 -23.37 6.68
N LYS A 611 -16.23 -23.28 7.64
CA LYS A 611 -17.63 -23.68 7.44
C LYS A 611 -18.52 -22.47 7.13
N PHE A 612 -19.16 -22.50 5.97
CA PHE A 612 -20.15 -21.53 5.54
C PHE A 612 -21.55 -22.14 5.56
N SER A 613 -22.57 -21.31 5.37
CA SER A 613 -23.93 -21.80 5.20
C SER A 613 -24.03 -22.60 3.90
N GLY A 614 -24.08 -23.94 4.02
CA GLY A 614 -24.29 -24.84 2.89
C GLY A 614 -23.04 -25.34 2.16
N PHE A 615 -21.84 -24.87 2.51
CA PHE A 615 -20.57 -25.35 1.93
C PHE A 615 -19.38 -25.15 2.90
N SER A 616 -18.21 -25.64 2.53
CA SER A 616 -16.97 -25.44 3.27
C SER A 616 -15.78 -25.28 2.35
N ILE A 617 -14.80 -24.52 2.82
CA ILE A 617 -13.53 -24.32 2.13
C ILE A 617 -12.44 -25.02 2.94
N CYS A 618 -11.59 -25.73 2.21
CA CYS A 618 -10.56 -26.59 2.75
C CYS A 618 -9.18 -25.99 2.47
N ILE A 619 -8.33 -25.94 3.50
CA ILE A 619 -6.92 -25.55 3.36
C ILE A 619 -6.06 -26.74 3.78
N GLU A 620 -5.33 -27.30 2.83
CA GLU A 620 -4.31 -28.31 3.06
C GLU A 620 -2.97 -27.62 3.27
N MET A 621 -2.19 -28.11 4.24
CA MET A 621 -0.96 -27.49 4.65
C MET A 621 0.22 -28.47 4.56
N LYS A 622 1.40 -28.01 4.13
CA LYS A 622 2.56 -28.87 3.92
C LYS A 622 3.89 -28.22 4.27
N PHE A 623 4.81 -28.98 4.84
CA PHE A 623 6.24 -28.65 4.79
C PHE A 623 6.86 -29.15 3.48
N ASP A 624 7.56 -28.28 2.75
CA ASP A 624 8.28 -28.65 1.53
C ASP A 624 9.67 -28.02 1.49
N SER A 625 10.68 -28.83 1.16
CA SER A 625 12.07 -28.40 1.02
C SER A 625 12.59 -28.41 -0.43
N MET A 626 11.71 -28.76 -1.37
CA MET A 626 12.06 -28.92 -2.77
C MET A 626 11.90 -27.59 -3.52
N LYS A 627 12.76 -27.35 -4.51
CA LYS A 627 12.70 -26.14 -5.36
C LYS A 627 11.57 -26.14 -6.38
N GLN A 628 11.00 -27.31 -6.68
CA GLN A 628 9.93 -27.48 -7.67
C GLN A 628 8.67 -26.68 -7.28
N PRO A 629 7.99 -25.99 -8.22
CA PRO A 629 6.72 -25.31 -7.97
C PRO A 629 5.66 -26.21 -7.33
N LEU A 630 4.77 -25.64 -6.51
CA LEU A 630 3.68 -26.39 -5.85
C LEU A 630 2.67 -26.95 -6.88
N SER A 631 2.46 -26.24 -7.99
CA SER A 631 1.62 -26.67 -9.12
C SER A 631 2.09 -28.00 -9.74
N ASP A 632 3.37 -28.35 -9.61
CA ASP A 632 3.88 -29.62 -10.12
C ASP A 632 3.90 -30.74 -9.05
N LYS A 633 3.49 -30.45 -7.81
CA LYS A 633 3.51 -31.40 -6.68
C LYS A 633 2.24 -32.25 -6.64
N GLN A 634 2.13 -33.18 -7.58
CA GLN A 634 0.95 -34.05 -7.74
C GLN A 634 0.48 -34.75 -6.45
N ALA A 635 1.41 -35.15 -5.57
CA ALA A 635 1.05 -35.77 -4.29
C ALA A 635 0.32 -34.79 -3.34
N TYR A 636 0.78 -33.54 -3.26
CA TYR A 636 0.17 -32.50 -2.41
C TYR A 636 -1.17 -32.05 -3.00
N LEU A 637 -1.22 -31.85 -4.32
CA LEU A 637 -2.47 -31.49 -5.00
C LEU A 637 -3.53 -32.58 -4.80
N LYS A 638 -3.15 -33.86 -4.92
CA LYS A 638 -4.06 -34.99 -4.68
C LYS A 638 -4.63 -34.98 -3.25
N GLN A 639 -3.83 -34.61 -2.24
CA GLN A 639 -4.30 -34.48 -0.87
C GLN A 639 -5.27 -33.30 -0.73
N ALA A 640 -4.89 -32.12 -1.23
CA ALA A 640 -5.72 -30.92 -1.17
C ALA A 640 -7.10 -31.10 -1.83
N VAL A 641 -7.15 -31.77 -2.99
CA VAL A 641 -8.42 -31.99 -3.69
C VAL A 641 -9.30 -33.05 -3.06
N THR A 642 -8.76 -33.95 -2.21
CA THR A 642 -9.52 -35.10 -1.67
C THR A 642 -10.78 -34.64 -0.92
N TYR A 643 -10.71 -33.49 -0.25
CA TYR A 643 -11.80 -32.94 0.57
C TYR A 643 -12.90 -32.23 -0.24
N GLN A 644 -12.65 -31.95 -1.52
CA GLN A 644 -13.63 -31.30 -2.41
C GLN A 644 -14.66 -32.29 -2.98
N THR A 645 -14.62 -33.56 -2.55
CA THR A 645 -15.51 -34.61 -3.07
C THR A 645 -16.98 -34.40 -2.67
N THR A 646 -17.22 -33.73 -1.54
CA THR A 646 -18.57 -33.48 -1.00
C THR A 646 -18.87 -31.99 -0.83
N ASP A 647 -18.06 -31.12 -1.43
CA ASP A 647 -18.10 -29.68 -1.23
C ASP A 647 -17.72 -28.95 -2.53
N ILE A 648 -17.60 -27.63 -2.51
CA ILE A 648 -17.19 -26.86 -3.68
C ILE A 648 -15.80 -27.31 -4.20
N ARG A 649 -15.59 -27.22 -5.51
CA ARG A 649 -14.35 -27.65 -6.18
C ARG A 649 -13.25 -26.59 -6.14
N ILE A 650 -13.17 -25.84 -5.05
CA ILE A 650 -12.20 -24.76 -4.83
C ILE A 650 -11.55 -24.98 -3.46
N GLY A 651 -10.23 -24.90 -3.39
CA GLY A 651 -9.47 -25.15 -2.17
C GLY A 651 -8.08 -24.53 -2.21
N PHE A 652 -7.37 -24.63 -1.08
CA PHE A 652 -6.07 -23.99 -0.91
C PHE A 652 -5.02 -25.02 -0.52
N LEU A 653 -3.81 -24.90 -1.07
CA LEU A 653 -2.62 -25.63 -0.66
C LEU A 653 -1.58 -24.63 -0.16
N VAL A 654 -1.36 -24.57 1.15
CA VAL A 654 -0.38 -23.66 1.77
C VAL A 654 0.85 -24.45 2.20
N SER A 655 2.03 -24.04 1.77
CA SER A 655 3.26 -24.75 2.12
C SER A 655 4.31 -23.84 2.75
N LEU A 656 4.90 -24.31 3.85
CA LEU A 656 6.15 -23.74 4.37
C LEU A 656 7.31 -24.25 3.53
N ARG A 657 7.88 -23.35 2.72
CA ARG A 657 8.85 -23.63 1.66
C ARG A 657 10.28 -23.40 2.17
N HIS A 658 10.91 -24.44 2.71
CA HIS A 658 12.28 -24.41 3.22
C HIS A 658 13.31 -24.49 2.10
N LYS A 659 14.20 -23.51 1.96
CA LYS A 659 15.30 -23.52 0.96
C LYS A 659 14.86 -23.71 -0.50
N ALA A 660 13.55 -23.61 -0.77
CA ALA A 660 13.01 -23.55 -2.12
C ALA A 660 13.47 -22.27 -2.82
N PHE A 661 13.68 -21.21 -2.03
CA PHE A 661 14.24 -19.92 -2.40
C PHE A 661 15.67 -19.79 -1.86
N ASP A 662 16.46 -18.87 -2.44
CA ASP A 662 17.78 -18.56 -1.91
C ASP A 662 17.64 -17.98 -0.49
N PRO A 663 18.10 -18.68 0.57
CA PRO A 663 17.95 -18.21 1.94
C PRO A 663 18.85 -17.01 2.26
N THR A 664 19.86 -16.75 1.43
CA THR A 664 20.82 -15.64 1.55
C THR A 664 20.55 -14.50 0.57
N GLY A 665 19.69 -14.74 -0.42
CA GLY A 665 19.26 -13.76 -1.40
C GLY A 665 18.02 -12.98 -0.95
N ALA A 666 17.60 -12.03 -1.79
CA ALA A 666 16.36 -11.31 -1.57
C ALA A 666 15.16 -12.28 -1.57
N PRO A 667 14.17 -12.09 -0.66
CA PRO A 667 12.99 -12.95 -0.61
C PRO A 667 12.18 -12.84 -1.91
N PRO A 668 11.52 -13.92 -2.37
CA PRO A 668 10.71 -13.90 -3.59
C PRO A 668 9.54 -12.91 -3.50
N HIS A 669 9.16 -12.35 -4.65
CA HIS A 669 8.00 -11.47 -4.78
C HIS A 669 6.69 -12.19 -4.47
N LEU A 670 5.69 -11.48 -3.93
CA LEU A 670 4.39 -12.04 -3.54
C LEU A 670 3.66 -12.74 -4.71
N SER A 671 3.75 -12.20 -5.94
CA SER A 671 3.18 -12.83 -7.13
C SER A 671 3.82 -14.17 -7.50
N ALA A 672 5.07 -14.42 -7.06
CA ALA A 672 5.74 -15.70 -7.23
C ALA A 672 5.39 -16.71 -6.13
N LEU A 673 4.70 -16.26 -5.08
CA LEU A 673 4.34 -17.07 -3.92
C LEU A 673 2.91 -17.60 -3.97
N ILE A 674 2.02 -16.96 -4.75
CA ILE A 674 0.60 -17.33 -4.83
C ILE A 674 0.25 -17.55 -6.28
N ASP A 675 -0.25 -18.74 -6.58
CA ASP A 675 -0.58 -19.17 -7.94
C ASP A 675 -1.86 -20.01 -7.93
N HIS A 676 -2.40 -20.29 -9.12
CA HIS A 676 -3.56 -21.13 -9.33
C HIS A 676 -3.19 -22.36 -10.18
N THR A 677 -3.79 -23.49 -9.84
CA THR A 677 -3.71 -24.67 -10.69
C THR A 677 -5.03 -25.43 -10.72
N VAL A 678 -5.18 -26.28 -11.73
CA VAL A 678 -6.30 -27.19 -11.88
C VAL A 678 -5.84 -28.63 -11.72
N PHE A 679 -6.69 -29.45 -11.13
CA PHE A 679 -6.45 -30.88 -10.98
C PHE A 679 -7.61 -31.66 -11.60
N ASP A 680 -7.29 -32.42 -12.65
CA ASP A 680 -8.24 -33.29 -13.32
C ASP A 680 -8.40 -34.59 -12.53
N VAL A 681 -9.63 -34.88 -12.09
CA VAL A 681 -9.96 -36.18 -11.51
C VAL A 681 -10.49 -37.08 -12.62
N PRO A 682 -9.87 -38.25 -12.88
CA PRO A 682 -10.35 -39.16 -13.91
C PRO A 682 -11.82 -39.54 -13.70
N GLY A 683 -12.65 -39.25 -14.72
CA GLY A 683 -14.09 -39.51 -14.69
C GLY A 683 -14.95 -38.35 -14.17
N ASP A 684 -14.34 -37.28 -13.68
CA ASP A 684 -15.03 -36.03 -13.32
C ASP A 684 -15.01 -35.08 -14.52
N SER A 685 -16.15 -34.46 -14.85
CA SER A 685 -16.26 -33.60 -16.04
C SER A 685 -15.82 -32.16 -15.79
N ILE A 686 -15.59 -31.80 -14.53
CA ILE A 686 -15.24 -30.44 -14.11
C ILE A 686 -13.96 -30.53 -13.27
N PRO A 687 -12.90 -29.79 -13.63
CA PRO A 687 -11.65 -29.82 -12.90
C PRO A 687 -11.81 -29.24 -11.50
N ARG A 688 -10.92 -29.64 -10.60
CA ARG A 688 -10.81 -29.08 -9.26
C ARG A 688 -9.82 -27.94 -9.25
N HIS A 689 -10.18 -26.81 -8.66
CA HIS A 689 -9.35 -25.60 -8.60
C HIS A 689 -8.62 -25.55 -7.27
N ILE A 690 -7.32 -25.30 -7.32
CA ILE A 690 -6.46 -25.18 -6.14
C ILE A 690 -5.65 -23.88 -6.25
N VAL A 691 -5.79 -23.03 -5.24
CA VAL A 691 -4.88 -21.90 -5.03
C VAL A 691 -3.66 -22.42 -4.28
N THR A 692 -2.48 -22.34 -4.88
CA THR A 692 -1.22 -22.78 -4.27
C THR A 692 -0.47 -21.60 -3.67
N VAL A 693 0.04 -21.78 -2.46
CA VAL A 693 0.61 -20.71 -1.65
C VAL A 693 1.94 -21.17 -1.03
N GLY A 694 3.03 -20.49 -1.36
CA GLY A 694 4.36 -20.73 -0.81
C GLY A 694 4.72 -19.68 0.26
N VAL A 695 4.97 -20.13 1.49
CA VAL A 695 5.47 -19.29 2.58
C VAL A 695 6.97 -19.52 2.73
N PRO A 696 7.84 -18.52 2.50
CA PRO A 696 9.29 -18.70 2.60
C PRO A 696 9.75 -19.04 4.03
N GLY A 697 10.40 -20.19 4.20
CA GLY A 697 11.01 -20.63 5.46
C GLY A 697 12.53 -20.76 5.39
N SER A 698 13.20 -20.94 6.53
CA SER A 698 14.68 -20.93 6.66
C SER A 698 15.35 -19.64 6.19
N ARG A 699 14.71 -18.49 6.39
CA ARG A 699 15.24 -17.20 5.96
C ARG A 699 16.48 -16.81 6.77
N THR A 700 17.44 -16.15 6.13
CA THR A 700 18.54 -15.49 6.85
C THR A 700 18.07 -14.15 7.39
N LYS A 701 18.44 -13.82 8.63
CA LYS A 701 18.17 -12.48 9.17
C LYS A 701 18.93 -11.43 8.35
N PRO A 702 18.34 -10.26 8.03
CA PRO A 702 19.04 -9.23 7.27
C PRO A 702 20.41 -8.84 7.84
N SER A 703 20.51 -8.77 9.18
CA SER A 703 21.78 -8.50 9.89
C SER A 703 22.86 -9.57 9.71
N ASN A 704 22.49 -10.76 9.21
CA ASN A 704 23.38 -11.89 8.97
C ASN A 704 23.60 -12.16 7.47
N MET A 705 22.96 -11.40 6.58
CA MET A 705 23.26 -11.43 5.14
C MET A 705 24.64 -10.77 4.94
N LYS A 706 25.52 -11.41 4.16
CA LYS A 706 26.91 -11.00 3.96
C LYS A 706 27.16 -10.57 2.54
#